data_AF-A0A973Q1R7-F1
#
_entry.id   AF-A0A973Q1R7-F1
#
_cell.length_a   1.000
_cell.length_b   1.000
_cell.length_c   1.000
_cell.angle_alpha   90.00
_cell.angle_beta   90.00
_cell.angle_gamma   90.00
#
_symmetry.space_group_name_H-M   'P 1'
#
loop_
_entity.id
_entity.type
_entity.pdbx_description
1 polymer ?
#
loop_
_entity_poly.entity_id
_entity_poly.type
_entity_poly.pdbx_seq_one_letter_code
_entity_poly.pdbx_strand_id
1 'polypeptide(L)'
;MAQPSGREPDEGGFVGREAERALFLKNLDLPPDDPDRRRRFHVRGDSGVGKTFLVEELKRLARAQGALTAYVDEDTGSVPDALEVICRQFAAQGRRLKPLERRLAVYRERRREAEAAMRAQEPEPASAGSRAAVQLGMGALETAVPGSALLTRALPADLIAQGADRLRAGLSARFRNAEDIDLVLHPEAALTPVLLRELRAAASAVPGMVLFFDTYERTGPYLDPWLDGLFRKGDEHGGLPDAAVVVSAGQLPLPAGRRPGAVELALTPFTDDETRQLLAGKGVVAEPVVAEVLRVTGGLPVLVSTLAEKRPDGPEQVEDPSADAVQRFLRAEPEVRHDVARVCALPRWLDGDVFRVLVGLPDGELDAQYRWLRALPFVGERGGRVRYHDVVREPMLRQERLHYPQRWRERHRRLAAAFTGWREDVADGRDGDVLWADEEWRALRLEEAYHRLCARPAAALADALRLFVEACREDEAEGRRWARMLQDAGDVMDHAQSADWGRELGEALDAEAGPARALDLLLTRPGLDPRGRAAAHALRGRDWRHEGEYGRALEEYDRAIELDPATVLAHYGRGLTLQLMDDHPAALTAFDRADALSPDTGWIIAERAETYRLAARYDEALADFDRALALDPTDAGALSGRAVCRHVLGRYDEALADFNRSLAIDDDLWTLVRRARLRRSRGELTEAFADFDLAVTRAPDTAWVASERGDSYRLAGRHEDAVTELGRAVALDPDHASAWASRGAALGELGRAEEAQADLDRAIALRPGYAWALVMRSRAKYVNGDEA
;
A
#
# COMPACT_ATOMS: atom_id res chain seq x y z
N MET A 1 61.24 30.52 9.15
CA MET A 1 60.56 30.12 7.90
C MET A 1 60.89 28.67 7.63
N ALA A 2 59.98 27.77 7.98
CA ALA A 2 60.09 26.34 7.69
C ALA A 2 58.88 25.97 6.82
N GLN A 3 59.14 25.33 5.68
CA GLN A 3 58.15 24.87 4.71
C GLN A 3 57.25 23.79 5.32
N PRO A 4 55.95 23.74 4.98
CA PRO A 4 55.18 22.51 5.09
C PRO A 4 55.36 21.66 3.83
N SER A 5 55.72 20.41 4.07
CA SER A 5 55.84 19.30 3.13
C SER A 5 54.55 19.04 2.35
N GLY A 6 54.70 18.79 1.05
CA GLY A 6 53.62 18.53 0.10
C GLY A 6 52.76 17.32 0.43
N ARG A 7 51.45 17.49 0.24
CA ARG A 7 50.53 16.39 -0.07
C ARG A 7 50.78 15.98 -1.52
N GLU A 8 51.01 14.68 -1.73
CA GLU A 8 51.06 14.05 -3.04
C GLU A 8 49.73 14.27 -3.82
N PRO A 9 49.76 14.31 -5.16
CA PRO A 9 48.56 14.40 -5.99
C PRO A 9 47.73 13.11 -5.89
N ASP A 10 46.41 13.23 -5.72
CA ASP A 10 45.41 12.15 -5.69
C ASP A 10 45.33 11.48 -7.09
N GLU A 11 46.19 10.50 -7.37
CA GLU A 11 46.16 9.70 -8.59
C GLU A 11 44.98 8.72 -8.57
N GLY A 12 43.94 9.02 -9.36
CA GLY A 12 42.79 8.14 -9.62
C GLY A 12 41.46 8.64 -9.04
N GLY A 13 41.15 9.93 -9.19
CA GLY A 13 39.99 10.59 -8.59
C GLY A 13 38.65 9.91 -8.91
N PHE A 14 37.91 9.55 -7.85
CA PHE A 14 36.50 9.19 -7.92
C PHE A 14 35.69 10.31 -8.60
N VAL A 15 34.85 9.95 -9.57
CA VAL A 15 34.11 10.92 -10.39
C VAL A 15 32.62 10.94 -10.04
N GLY A 16 32.07 12.14 -9.87
CA GLY A 16 30.68 12.38 -9.51
C GLY A 16 30.40 12.31 -8.00
N ARG A 17 29.13 12.50 -7.63
CA ARG A 17 28.59 12.45 -6.25
C ARG A 17 29.28 13.40 -5.26
N GLU A 18 29.71 14.57 -5.73
CA GLU A 18 30.43 15.54 -4.90
C GLU A 18 29.59 16.02 -3.72
N ALA A 19 28.28 16.23 -3.93
CA ALA A 19 27.36 16.67 -2.90
C ALA A 19 27.24 15.62 -1.77
N GLU A 20 27.08 14.35 -2.12
CA GLU A 20 26.98 13.25 -1.16
C GLU A 20 28.28 13.05 -0.39
N ARG A 21 29.42 13.12 -1.08
CA ARG A 21 30.76 13.04 -0.47
C ARG A 21 31.01 14.20 0.49
N ALA A 22 30.68 15.43 0.07
CA ALA A 22 30.84 16.63 0.89
C ALA A 22 29.94 16.59 2.13
N LEU A 23 28.69 16.13 1.98
CA LEU A 23 27.76 15.97 3.10
C LEU A 23 28.27 14.95 4.13
N PHE A 24 28.77 13.81 3.66
CA PHE A 24 29.33 12.78 4.53
C PHE A 24 30.60 13.26 5.25
N LEU A 25 31.53 13.91 4.53
CA LEU A 25 32.75 14.49 5.11
C LEU A 25 32.43 15.56 6.15
N LYS A 26 31.53 16.50 5.84
CA LYS A 26 31.08 17.53 6.78
C LYS A 26 30.56 16.92 8.07
N ASN A 27 29.84 15.81 7.99
CA ASN A 27 29.33 15.10 9.16
C ASN A 27 30.43 14.40 9.98
N LEU A 28 31.47 13.89 9.32
CA LEU A 28 32.62 13.29 10.00
C LEU A 28 33.51 14.33 10.70
N ASP A 29 33.55 15.56 10.19
CA ASP A 29 34.30 16.68 10.78
C ASP A 29 33.63 17.25 12.04
N LEU A 30 32.34 16.96 12.29
CA LEU A 30 31.65 17.38 13.51
C LEU A 30 32.12 16.58 14.74
N PRO A 31 32.24 17.22 15.92
CA PRO A 31 32.50 16.53 17.18
C PRO A 31 31.48 15.40 17.43
N PRO A 32 31.89 14.27 18.04
CA PRO A 32 30.99 13.14 18.24
C PRO A 32 29.68 13.45 19.00
N ASP A 33 29.73 14.36 19.96
CA ASP A 33 28.63 14.80 20.81
C ASP A 33 27.80 15.95 20.20
N ASP A 34 28.14 16.40 19.00
CA ASP A 34 27.46 17.51 18.33
C ASP A 34 26.01 17.13 17.96
N PRO A 35 25.00 17.96 18.31
CA PRO A 35 23.59 17.68 18.03
C PRO A 35 23.25 17.61 16.53
N ASP A 36 24.06 18.25 15.67
CA ASP A 36 23.89 18.21 14.23
C ASP A 36 24.54 16.97 13.59
N ARG A 37 25.35 16.22 14.34
CA ARG A 37 25.97 14.99 13.85
C ARG A 37 24.92 13.89 13.63
N ARG A 38 24.87 13.41 12.40
CA ARG A 38 24.01 12.31 11.95
C ARG A 38 24.75 10.99 12.09
N ARG A 39 24.10 10.04 12.75
CA ARG A 39 24.67 8.71 13.10
C ARG A 39 24.20 7.59 12.16
N ARG A 40 23.26 7.87 11.26
CA ARG A 40 22.72 6.93 10.27
C ARG A 40 22.66 7.60 8.90
N PHE A 41 23.34 7.00 7.93
CA PHE A 41 23.24 7.32 6.50
C PHE A 41 22.64 6.13 5.77
N HIS A 42 21.84 6.42 4.77
CA HIS A 42 21.25 5.42 3.90
C HIS A 42 21.40 5.84 2.44
N VAL A 43 22.30 5.18 1.71
CA VAL A 43 22.49 5.35 0.28
C VAL A 43 21.41 4.55 -0.44
N ARG A 44 20.51 5.24 -1.12
CA ARG A 44 19.45 4.60 -1.90
C ARG A 44 19.51 4.93 -3.38
N GLY A 45 19.05 4.05 -4.24
CA GLY A 45 18.92 4.31 -5.67
C GLY A 45 18.81 3.03 -6.48
N ASP A 46 18.41 3.12 -7.74
CA ASP A 46 18.20 1.93 -8.58
C ASP A 46 19.52 1.19 -8.90
N SER A 47 19.43 -0.02 -9.45
CA SER A 47 20.64 -0.77 -9.87
C SER A 47 21.40 -0.01 -10.96
N GLY A 48 22.74 -0.03 -10.90
CA GLY A 48 23.59 0.65 -11.89
C GLY A 48 23.86 2.14 -11.65
N VAL A 49 23.19 2.79 -10.69
CA VAL A 49 23.42 4.21 -10.34
C VAL A 49 24.74 4.49 -9.58
N GLY A 50 25.56 3.46 -9.34
CA GLY A 50 26.86 3.61 -8.68
C GLY A 50 26.85 3.59 -7.16
N LYS A 51 25.85 2.97 -6.51
CA LYS A 51 25.76 2.83 -5.04
C LYS A 51 27.04 2.24 -4.43
N THR A 52 27.45 1.05 -4.86
CA THR A 52 28.63 0.34 -4.36
C THR A 52 29.90 1.17 -4.51
N PHE A 53 30.05 1.86 -5.65
CA PHE A 53 31.17 2.78 -5.87
C PHE A 53 31.18 3.93 -4.87
N LEU A 54 30.03 4.57 -4.62
CA LEU A 54 29.92 5.63 -3.61
C LEU A 54 30.24 5.09 -2.21
N VAL A 55 29.70 3.93 -1.81
CA VAL A 55 29.94 3.35 -0.49
C VAL A 55 31.42 3.06 -0.25
N GLU A 56 32.12 2.47 -1.24
CA GLU A 56 33.57 2.26 -1.16
C GLU A 56 34.34 3.59 -1.09
N GLU A 57 33.89 4.63 -1.79
CA GLU A 57 34.49 5.97 -1.67
C GLU A 57 34.26 6.58 -0.29
N LEU A 58 33.04 6.50 0.27
CA LEU A 58 32.76 6.98 1.63
C LEU A 58 33.63 6.27 2.67
N LYS A 59 33.89 4.97 2.48
CA LYS A 59 34.83 4.18 3.29
C LYS A 59 36.27 4.65 3.13
N ARG A 60 36.72 4.97 1.91
CA ARG A 60 38.05 5.57 1.66
C ARG A 60 38.18 6.92 2.38
N LEU A 61 37.17 7.78 2.27
CA LEU A 61 37.12 9.09 2.92
C LEU A 61 37.12 8.98 4.45
N ALA A 62 36.35 8.05 5.03
CA ALA A 62 36.34 7.79 6.47
C ALA A 62 37.71 7.34 6.98
N ARG A 63 38.40 6.45 6.25
CA ARG A 63 39.77 6.03 6.58
C ARG A 63 40.77 7.17 6.49
N ALA A 64 40.65 8.04 5.49
CA ALA A 64 41.50 9.22 5.35
C ALA A 64 41.35 10.19 6.53
N GLN A 65 40.18 10.25 7.17
CA GLN A 65 39.92 10.99 8.41
C GLN A 65 40.33 10.24 9.68
N GLY A 66 41.00 9.08 9.56
CA GLY A 66 41.46 8.27 10.67
C GLY A 66 40.37 7.47 11.40
N ALA A 67 39.18 7.34 10.83
CA ALA A 67 38.11 6.55 11.41
C ALA A 67 38.34 5.04 11.23
N LEU A 68 37.89 4.23 12.21
CA LEU A 68 37.78 2.79 12.02
C LEU A 68 36.64 2.48 11.07
N THR A 69 36.85 1.56 10.15
CA THR A 69 35.83 1.20 9.15
C THR A 69 35.57 -0.30 9.14
N ALA A 70 34.32 -0.71 9.00
CA ALA A 70 33.99 -2.10 8.69
C ALA A 70 32.98 -2.13 7.56
N TYR A 71 33.16 -3.02 6.60
CA TYR A 71 32.28 -3.18 5.45
C TYR A 71 31.70 -4.59 5.44
N VAL A 72 30.37 -4.67 5.54
CA VAL A 72 29.57 -5.89 5.57
C VAL A 72 28.76 -5.94 4.28
N ASP A 73 28.90 -7.02 3.53
CA ASP A 73 28.25 -7.27 2.25
C ASP A 73 27.22 -8.40 2.35
N GLU A 74 26.68 -8.78 1.19
CA GLU A 74 25.67 -9.82 1.02
C GLU A 74 26.17 -11.26 1.28
N ASP A 75 27.47 -11.47 1.48
CA ASP A 75 28.03 -12.77 1.82
C ASP A 75 27.79 -13.13 3.30
N THR A 76 27.24 -12.20 4.09
CA THR A 76 26.83 -12.44 5.48
C THR A 76 25.38 -12.91 5.57
N GLY A 77 25.12 -13.90 6.43
CA GLY A 77 23.77 -14.49 6.59
C GLY A 77 23.12 -14.24 7.94
N SER A 78 23.82 -13.57 8.87
CA SER A 78 23.36 -13.38 10.25
C SER A 78 24.06 -12.21 10.95
N VAL A 79 23.50 -11.78 12.09
CA VAL A 79 24.15 -10.77 12.96
C VAL A 79 25.54 -11.25 13.42
N PRO A 80 25.74 -12.49 13.93
CA PRO A 80 27.08 -13.00 14.25
C PRO A 80 28.07 -12.91 13.11
N ASP A 81 27.69 -13.27 11.87
CA ASP A 81 28.59 -13.21 10.71
C ASP A 81 29.04 -11.76 10.44
N ALA A 82 28.11 -10.80 10.54
CA ALA A 82 28.44 -9.39 10.42
C ALA A 82 29.41 -8.94 11.52
N LEU A 83 29.22 -9.38 12.77
CA LEU A 83 30.14 -9.08 13.88
C LEU A 83 31.54 -9.66 13.66
N GLU A 84 31.65 -10.84 13.07
CA GLU A 84 32.93 -11.44 12.71
C GLU A 84 33.68 -10.62 11.66
N VAL A 85 32.96 -10.15 10.64
CA VAL A 85 33.51 -9.26 9.62
C VAL A 85 34.02 -7.96 10.26
N ILE A 86 33.24 -7.37 11.17
CA ILE A 86 33.62 -6.16 11.92
C ILE A 86 34.89 -6.42 12.76
N CYS A 87 34.93 -7.48 13.57
CA CYS A 87 36.10 -7.84 14.37
C CYS A 87 37.36 -8.01 13.50
N ARG A 88 37.24 -8.75 12.38
CA ARG A 88 38.35 -9.00 11.45
C ARG A 88 38.87 -7.70 10.84
N GLN A 89 37.99 -6.82 10.37
CA GLN A 89 38.39 -5.57 9.72
C GLN A 89 38.94 -4.56 10.73
N PHE A 90 38.39 -4.46 11.93
CA PHE A 90 38.94 -3.60 13.00
C PHE A 90 40.30 -4.10 13.47
N ALA A 91 40.48 -5.42 13.58
CA ALA A 91 41.78 -6.02 13.89
C ALA A 91 42.85 -5.68 12.84
N ALA A 92 42.49 -5.70 11.55
CA ALA A 92 43.37 -5.29 10.46
C ALA A 92 43.75 -3.79 10.53
N GLN A 93 42.94 -2.97 11.20
CA GLN A 93 43.21 -1.55 11.49
C GLN A 93 43.87 -1.33 12.86
N GLY A 94 44.40 -2.39 13.49
CA GLY A 94 45.13 -2.29 14.75
C GLY A 94 44.24 -2.14 16.01
N ARG A 95 42.95 -2.48 15.91
CA ARG A 95 42.00 -2.43 17.03
C ARG A 95 41.26 -3.77 17.17
N ARG A 96 41.74 -4.64 18.05
CA ARG A 96 41.12 -5.96 18.28
C ARG A 96 40.07 -5.90 19.38
N LEU A 97 38.86 -6.35 19.09
CA LEU A 97 37.75 -6.46 20.04
C LEU A 97 37.79 -7.82 20.77
N LYS A 98 38.85 -8.06 21.55
CA LYS A 98 39.20 -9.41 22.06
C LYS A 98 38.07 -10.11 22.85
N PRO A 99 37.32 -9.44 23.74
CA PRO A 99 36.18 -10.04 24.42
C PRO A 99 35.06 -10.47 23.47
N LEU A 100 34.79 -9.69 22.40
CA LEU A 100 33.80 -10.05 21.39
C LEU A 100 34.29 -11.22 20.54
N GLU A 101 35.56 -11.21 20.09
CA GLU A 101 36.17 -12.34 19.37
C GLU A 101 36.06 -13.65 20.16
N ARG A 102 36.31 -13.61 21.48
CA ARG A 102 36.17 -14.78 22.37
C ARG A 102 34.72 -15.26 22.46
N ARG A 103 33.75 -14.36 22.62
CA ARG A 103 32.33 -14.74 22.74
C ARG A 103 31.79 -15.29 21.41
N LEU A 104 32.22 -14.74 20.27
CA LEU A 104 31.92 -15.26 18.93
C LEU A 104 32.52 -16.66 18.72
N ALA A 105 33.73 -16.93 19.22
CA ALA A 105 34.32 -18.26 19.14
C ALA A 105 33.49 -19.30 19.92
N VAL A 106 33.02 -18.95 21.13
CA VAL A 106 32.11 -19.80 21.92
C VAL A 106 30.79 -20.02 21.18
N TYR A 107 30.22 -18.98 20.58
CA TYR A 107 29.00 -19.10 19.76
C TYR A 107 29.18 -20.09 18.61
N ARG A 108 30.28 -20.00 17.84
CA ARG A 108 30.55 -20.94 16.74
C ARG A 108 30.66 -22.38 17.21
N GLU A 109 31.34 -22.61 18.32
CA GLU A 109 31.50 -23.95 18.91
C GLU A 109 30.12 -24.52 19.29
N ARG A 110 29.34 -23.75 20.06
CA ARG A 110 27.99 -24.15 20.49
C ARG A 110 27.03 -24.33 19.33
N ARG A 111 27.12 -23.50 18.30
CA ARG A 111 26.34 -23.64 17.06
C ARG A 111 26.67 -24.94 16.34
N ARG A 112 27.95 -25.29 16.16
CA ARG A 112 28.35 -26.56 15.54
C ARG A 112 27.88 -27.78 16.35
N GLU A 113 27.94 -27.69 17.67
CA GLU A 113 27.43 -28.74 18.56
C GLU A 113 25.90 -28.89 18.44
N ALA A 114 25.17 -27.77 18.30
CA ALA A 114 23.74 -27.75 18.05
C ALA A 114 23.36 -28.36 16.69
N GLU A 115 24.02 -27.93 15.62
CA GLU A 115 23.81 -28.46 14.26
C GLU A 115 24.12 -29.97 14.18
N ALA A 116 25.20 -30.42 14.83
CA ALA A 116 25.53 -31.84 14.92
C ALA A 116 24.51 -32.65 15.74
N ALA A 117 23.89 -32.04 16.75
CA ALA A 117 22.83 -32.67 17.53
C ALA A 117 21.55 -32.86 16.73
N MET A 118 21.19 -31.88 15.90
CA MET A 118 20.00 -31.93 15.05
C MET A 118 20.14 -32.97 13.93
N ARG A 119 21.30 -33.04 13.27
CA ARG A 119 21.58 -34.06 12.24
C ARG A 119 21.52 -35.50 12.79
N ALA A 120 21.85 -35.70 14.06
CA ALA A 120 21.79 -37.02 14.69
C ALA A 120 20.37 -37.50 15.02
N GLN A 121 19.35 -36.63 14.90
CA GLN A 121 17.93 -36.94 15.15
C GLN A 121 17.12 -37.14 13.86
N GLU A 122 17.76 -37.18 12.68
CA GLU A 122 17.10 -37.49 11.42
C GLU A 122 16.63 -38.96 11.38
N PRO A 123 15.35 -39.24 11.07
CA PRO A 123 14.91 -40.59 10.73
C PRO A 123 15.54 -41.02 9.38
N GLU A 124 15.94 -42.29 9.25
CA GLU A 124 16.36 -42.84 7.95
C GLU A 124 15.27 -42.66 6.88
N PRO A 125 15.64 -42.49 5.59
CA PRO A 125 14.68 -42.22 4.53
C PRO A 125 13.73 -43.41 4.34
N ALA A 126 12.46 -43.22 4.73
CA ALA A 126 11.38 -44.12 4.36
C ALA A 126 11.13 -44.06 2.85
N SER A 127 10.73 -45.21 2.29
CA SER A 127 10.53 -45.51 0.86
C SER A 127 9.81 -44.44 0.02
N ALA A 128 10.02 -44.51 -1.30
CA ALA A 128 9.70 -43.59 -2.41
C ALA A 128 8.28 -42.98 -2.56
N GLY A 129 7.45 -42.90 -1.51
CA GLY A 129 6.06 -42.42 -1.57
C GLY A 129 5.78 -41.00 -1.09
N SER A 130 6.72 -40.28 -0.47
CA SER A 130 6.39 -38.99 0.20
C SER A 130 7.45 -37.90 0.03
N ARG A 131 7.53 -37.27 -1.14
CA ARG A 131 8.33 -36.04 -1.35
C ARG A 131 7.82 -34.85 -0.50
N ALA A 132 6.52 -34.81 -0.19
CA ALA A 132 5.91 -33.75 0.62
C ALA A 132 6.37 -33.77 2.09
N ALA A 133 6.55 -34.96 2.68
CA ALA A 133 7.00 -35.09 4.07
C ALA A 133 8.50 -34.76 4.23
N VAL A 134 9.33 -35.12 3.24
CA VAL A 134 10.77 -34.80 3.22
C VAL A 134 10.99 -33.29 3.04
N GLN A 135 10.18 -32.62 2.21
CA GLN A 135 10.24 -31.15 2.06
C GLN A 135 9.78 -30.39 3.30
N LEU A 136 8.74 -30.86 4.01
CA LEU A 136 8.30 -30.28 5.29
C LEU A 136 9.33 -30.49 6.41
N GLY A 137 10.05 -31.63 6.40
CA GLY A 137 11.14 -31.91 7.34
C GLY A 137 12.37 -31.03 7.12
N MET A 138 12.80 -30.83 5.86
CA MET A 138 13.96 -29.99 5.55
C MET A 138 13.70 -28.49 5.79
N GLY A 139 12.50 -27.99 5.49
CA GLY A 139 12.16 -26.58 5.71
C GLY A 139 12.12 -26.15 7.18
N ALA A 140 11.81 -27.07 8.10
CA ALA A 140 11.82 -26.80 9.55
C ALA A 140 13.23 -26.92 10.17
N LEU A 141 14.13 -27.69 9.56
CA LEU A 141 15.52 -27.88 10.00
C LEU A 141 16.36 -26.62 9.80
N GLU A 142 16.12 -25.88 8.71
CA GLU A 142 16.92 -24.70 8.32
C GLU A 142 16.46 -23.40 8.98
N THR A 143 15.24 -23.35 9.53
CA THR A 143 14.70 -22.15 10.20
C THR A 143 14.94 -22.12 11.71
N ALA A 144 15.32 -23.25 12.32
CA ALA A 144 15.41 -23.37 13.77
C ALA A 144 16.66 -22.71 14.35
N VAL A 145 17.81 -22.76 13.63
CA VAL A 145 19.08 -22.19 14.11
C VAL A 145 19.32 -20.81 13.48
N PRO A 146 19.39 -19.72 14.26
CA PRO A 146 19.71 -18.39 13.75
C PRO A 146 21.03 -18.36 12.96
N GLY A 147 20.97 -17.91 11.70
CA GLY A 147 22.11 -17.80 10.78
C GLY A 147 22.35 -18.99 9.85
N SER A 148 21.38 -19.89 9.70
CA SER A 148 21.26 -20.83 8.58
C SER A 148 20.79 -20.08 7.33
N ALA A 149 21.54 -20.18 6.23
CA ALA A 149 21.35 -19.36 5.03
C ALA A 149 20.18 -19.87 4.17
N LEU A 150 18.95 -19.58 4.59
CA LEU A 150 17.72 -19.57 3.77
C LEU A 150 16.69 -18.61 4.40
N LEU A 151 16.55 -17.41 3.84
CA LEU A 151 15.46 -16.50 4.20
C LEU A 151 14.14 -16.99 3.58
N THR A 152 13.39 -17.70 4.41
CA THR A 152 11.93 -17.76 4.58
C THR A 152 11.00 -17.64 3.36
N ARG A 153 10.48 -18.81 2.94
CA ARG A 153 9.04 -18.96 2.62
C ARG A 153 8.21 -18.58 3.86
N ALA A 154 7.04 -17.97 3.67
CA ALA A 154 6.08 -17.72 4.76
C ALA A 154 5.61 -19.05 5.36
N LEU A 155 6.20 -19.45 6.50
CA LEU A 155 5.75 -20.61 7.26
C LEU A 155 4.74 -20.17 8.33
N PRO A 156 3.72 -21.00 8.61
CA PRO A 156 2.82 -20.84 9.76
C PRO A 156 3.57 -20.70 11.08
N ALA A 157 3.11 -19.77 11.95
CA ALA A 157 3.76 -19.43 13.21
C ALA A 157 3.86 -20.61 14.20
N ASP A 158 2.93 -21.56 14.13
CA ASP A 158 2.89 -22.77 14.94
C ASP A 158 4.03 -23.75 14.59
N LEU A 159 4.41 -23.83 13.31
CA LEU A 159 5.55 -24.65 12.87
C LEU A 159 6.88 -24.04 13.31
N ILE A 160 6.99 -22.70 13.30
CA ILE A 160 8.15 -21.97 13.83
C ILE A 160 8.28 -22.21 15.35
N ALA A 161 7.17 -22.11 16.09
CA ALA A 161 7.14 -22.35 17.52
C ALA A 161 7.51 -23.79 17.87
N GLN A 162 6.94 -24.78 17.17
CA GLN A 162 7.28 -26.19 17.38
C GLN A 162 8.74 -26.51 17.02
N GLY A 163 9.30 -25.89 15.98
CA GLY A 163 10.71 -25.99 15.64
C GLY A 163 11.62 -25.41 16.72
N ALA A 164 11.27 -24.23 17.24
CA ALA A 164 12.00 -23.56 18.31
C ALA A 164 11.95 -24.34 19.64
N ASP A 165 10.81 -24.95 19.99
CA ASP A 165 10.67 -25.76 21.20
C ASP A 165 11.44 -27.08 21.11
N ARG A 166 11.44 -27.74 19.94
CA ARG A 166 12.28 -28.94 19.70
C ARG A 166 13.76 -28.60 19.77
N LEU A 167 14.17 -27.47 19.19
CA LEU A 167 15.55 -27.00 19.27
C LEU A 167 15.94 -26.70 20.72
N ARG A 168 15.13 -25.95 21.46
CA ARG A 168 15.37 -25.63 22.87
C ARG A 168 15.49 -26.91 23.70
N ALA A 169 14.61 -27.89 23.50
CA ALA A 169 14.67 -29.19 24.19
C ALA A 169 15.95 -29.98 23.85
N GLY A 170 16.33 -30.04 22.56
CA GLY A 170 17.57 -30.68 22.11
C GLY A 170 18.84 -30.02 22.64
N LEU A 171 18.85 -28.68 22.73
CA LEU A 171 19.95 -27.92 23.33
C LEU A 171 20.01 -28.08 24.84
N SER A 172 18.87 -28.13 25.53
CA SER A 172 18.78 -28.32 26.99
C SER A 172 19.30 -29.70 27.44
N ALA A 173 19.22 -30.70 26.56
CA ALA A 173 19.80 -32.03 26.81
C ALA A 173 21.33 -32.06 26.69
N ARG A 174 21.94 -31.07 26.03
CA ARG A 174 23.37 -31.09 25.63
C ARG A 174 24.18 -29.98 26.31
N PHE A 175 23.59 -28.81 26.50
CA PHE A 175 24.17 -27.69 27.23
C PHE A 175 23.65 -27.66 28.66
N ARG A 176 24.58 -27.58 29.62
CA ARG A 176 24.25 -27.49 31.05
C ARG A 176 24.03 -26.05 31.52
N ASN A 177 24.34 -25.06 30.68
CA ASN A 177 24.29 -23.63 30.99
C ASN A 177 23.20 -22.93 30.16
N ALA A 178 22.32 -22.19 30.84
CA ALA A 178 21.29 -21.38 30.19
C ALA A 178 21.90 -20.30 29.28
N GLU A 179 23.04 -19.71 29.65
CA GLU A 179 23.69 -18.68 28.83
C GLU A 179 24.24 -19.20 27.49
N ASP A 180 24.56 -20.50 27.41
CA ASP A 180 25.03 -21.13 26.16
C ASP A 180 23.84 -21.49 25.25
N ILE A 181 22.70 -21.83 25.85
CA ILE A 181 21.42 -22.04 25.13
C ILE A 181 20.95 -20.72 24.53
N ASP A 182 20.93 -19.65 25.33
CA ASP A 182 20.54 -18.31 24.88
C ASP A 182 21.53 -17.75 23.83
N LEU A 183 22.83 -18.05 23.94
CA LEU A 183 23.82 -17.67 22.93
C LEU A 183 23.53 -18.30 21.56
N VAL A 184 22.97 -19.52 21.51
CA VAL A 184 22.63 -20.20 20.25
C VAL A 184 21.26 -19.76 19.72
N LEU A 185 20.27 -19.58 20.61
CA LEU A 185 18.89 -19.24 20.24
C LEU A 185 18.68 -17.75 19.94
N HIS A 186 19.37 -16.87 20.68
CA HIS A 186 19.27 -15.41 20.60
C HIS A 186 20.67 -14.78 20.61
N PRO A 187 21.53 -15.12 19.62
CA PRO A 187 22.92 -14.68 19.61
C PRO A 187 23.07 -13.15 19.64
N GLU A 188 22.15 -12.42 19.02
CA GLU A 188 22.10 -10.95 19.03
C GLU A 188 21.98 -10.39 20.46
N ALA A 189 21.14 -10.97 21.31
CA ALA A 189 20.95 -10.52 22.69
C ALA A 189 22.22 -10.76 23.54
N ALA A 190 22.93 -11.87 23.30
CA ALA A 190 24.14 -12.21 24.04
C ALA A 190 25.40 -11.49 23.54
N LEU A 191 25.50 -11.19 22.24
CA LEU A 191 26.70 -10.61 21.61
C LEU A 191 26.68 -9.07 21.60
N THR A 192 25.51 -8.45 21.45
CA THR A 192 25.36 -6.98 21.36
C THR A 192 25.91 -6.23 22.57
N PRO A 193 25.69 -6.67 23.83
CA PRO A 193 26.23 -5.97 25.00
C PRO A 193 27.77 -5.97 25.01
N VAL A 194 28.38 -7.07 24.57
CA VAL A 194 29.84 -7.20 24.46
C VAL A 194 30.37 -6.28 23.35
N LEU A 195 29.70 -6.25 22.20
CA LEU A 195 30.01 -5.33 21.11
C LEU A 195 29.98 -3.88 21.57
N LEU A 196 28.88 -3.43 22.18
CA LEU A 196 28.70 -2.03 22.57
C LEU A 196 29.75 -1.57 23.58
N ARG A 197 30.12 -2.42 24.54
CA ARG A 197 31.21 -2.15 25.48
C ARG A 197 32.56 -1.99 24.76
N GLU A 198 32.86 -2.89 23.84
CA GLU A 198 34.11 -2.85 23.06
C GLU A 198 34.17 -1.64 22.11
N LEU A 199 33.05 -1.28 21.47
CA LEU A 199 32.96 -0.09 20.63
C LEU A 199 33.15 1.18 21.45
N ARG A 200 32.56 1.28 22.65
CA ARG A 200 32.80 2.43 23.55
C ARG A 200 34.25 2.53 24.00
N ALA A 201 34.88 1.40 24.31
CA ALA A 201 36.31 1.37 24.64
C ALA A 201 37.15 1.86 23.45
N ALA A 202 36.85 1.37 22.25
CA ALA A 202 37.54 1.76 21.02
C ALA A 202 37.33 3.24 20.66
N ALA A 203 36.13 3.79 20.91
CA ALA A 203 35.77 5.17 20.61
C ALA A 203 36.65 6.22 21.30
N SER A 204 37.26 5.89 22.45
CA SER A 204 38.18 6.80 23.14
C SER A 204 39.54 6.96 22.44
N ALA A 205 39.87 6.08 21.48
CA ALA A 205 41.18 5.97 20.88
C ALA A 205 41.21 6.26 19.36
N VAL A 206 40.08 6.68 18.78
CA VAL A 206 39.92 6.99 17.35
C VAL A 206 38.96 8.18 17.17
N PRO A 207 39.14 9.02 16.13
CA PRO A 207 38.28 10.19 15.89
C PRO A 207 36.84 9.81 15.50
N GLY A 208 36.64 8.60 14.97
CA GLY A 208 35.32 8.08 14.63
C GLY A 208 35.36 6.62 14.23
N MET A 209 34.17 6.04 14.04
CA MET A 209 34.02 4.73 13.45
C MET A 209 32.83 4.70 12.50
N VAL A 210 32.97 3.99 11.38
CA VAL A 210 31.94 3.88 10.35
C VAL A 210 31.69 2.42 9.99
N LEU A 211 30.46 1.98 10.17
CA LEU A 211 30.02 0.61 9.83
C LEU A 211 29.19 0.68 8.55
N PHE A 212 29.68 0.06 7.48
CA PHE A 212 29.04 0.00 6.17
C PHE A 212 28.31 -1.33 6.01
N PHE A 213 27.05 -1.27 5.59
CA PHE A 213 26.19 -2.41 5.26
C PHE A 213 25.69 -2.23 3.83
N ASP A 214 26.30 -2.93 2.87
CA ASP A 214 25.94 -2.87 1.46
C ASP A 214 24.94 -3.97 1.09
N THR A 215 24.20 -3.77 0.00
CA THR A 215 23.10 -4.65 -0.45
C THR A 215 22.05 -4.90 0.63
N TYR A 216 21.57 -3.80 1.21
CA TYR A 216 20.69 -3.77 2.38
C TYR A 216 19.31 -4.38 2.13
N GLU A 217 18.91 -4.62 0.88
CA GLU A 217 17.68 -5.33 0.53
C GLU A 217 17.76 -6.82 0.90
N ARG A 218 18.97 -7.40 0.79
CA ARG A 218 19.22 -8.80 1.15
C ARG A 218 19.55 -8.95 2.62
N THR A 219 20.28 -7.99 3.19
CA THR A 219 20.77 -8.07 4.58
C THR A 219 19.82 -7.43 5.60
N GLY A 220 19.00 -6.47 5.17
CA GLY A 220 18.04 -5.73 5.99
C GLY A 220 17.01 -6.58 6.73
N PRO A 221 16.37 -7.61 6.13
CA PRO A 221 15.37 -8.41 6.83
C PRO A 221 15.83 -9.02 8.17
N TYR A 222 17.10 -9.41 8.30
CA TYR A 222 17.66 -9.94 9.55
C TYR A 222 18.51 -8.92 10.33
N LEU A 223 19.10 -7.91 9.67
CA LEU A 223 19.89 -6.88 10.36
C LEU A 223 19.04 -5.75 10.94
N ASP A 224 17.90 -5.42 10.33
CA ASP A 224 17.09 -4.27 10.71
C ASP A 224 16.62 -4.29 12.17
N PRO A 225 16.03 -5.40 12.69
CA PRO A 225 15.59 -5.44 14.08
C PRO A 225 16.75 -5.18 15.06
N TRP A 226 17.93 -5.71 14.73
CA TRP A 226 19.14 -5.54 15.52
C TRP A 226 19.70 -4.11 15.43
N LEU A 227 19.87 -3.58 14.21
CA LEU A 227 20.38 -2.23 13.97
C LEU A 227 19.48 -1.16 14.60
N ASP A 228 18.15 -1.31 14.52
CA ASP A 228 17.23 -0.38 15.18
C ASP A 228 17.38 -0.41 16.71
N GLY A 229 17.60 -1.60 17.29
CA GLY A 229 17.93 -1.75 18.71
C GLY A 229 19.19 -0.96 19.11
N LEU A 230 20.22 -0.98 18.27
CA LEU A 230 21.47 -0.25 18.51
C LEU A 230 21.29 1.28 18.60
N PHE A 231 20.23 1.85 18.00
CA PHE A 231 19.96 3.29 17.99
C PHE A 231 19.02 3.76 19.11
N ARG A 232 18.25 2.88 19.76
CA ARG A 232 17.32 3.25 20.82
C ARG A 232 18.07 3.54 22.14
N LYS A 233 18.00 4.80 22.61
CA LYS A 233 18.49 5.18 23.95
C LYS A 233 17.44 4.76 24.99
N GLY A 234 17.53 3.53 25.49
CA GLY A 234 16.59 3.01 26.49
C GLY A 234 16.87 1.58 27.01
N ASP A 235 17.66 0.78 26.30
CA ASP A 235 18.03 -0.56 26.77
C ASP A 235 19.07 -0.52 27.89
N GLU A 236 19.04 -1.53 28.76
CA GLU A 236 19.93 -1.72 29.93
C GLU A 236 21.44 -1.64 29.60
N HIS A 237 21.81 -1.79 28.33
CA HIS A 237 23.18 -1.77 27.85
C HIS A 237 23.59 -0.47 27.11
N GLY A 238 22.65 0.46 26.89
CA GLY A 238 22.82 1.72 26.15
C GLY A 238 23.01 1.54 24.63
N GLY A 239 22.81 2.58 23.82
CA GLY A 239 22.99 2.53 22.36
C GLY A 239 24.45 2.64 21.87
N LEU A 240 24.65 2.72 20.55
CA LEU A 240 25.95 2.96 19.90
C LEU A 240 26.68 4.19 20.49
N PRO A 241 28.03 4.17 20.58
CA PRO A 241 28.78 5.35 21.00
C PRO A 241 28.56 6.49 20.00
N ASP A 242 28.56 7.73 20.49
CA ASP A 242 28.31 8.90 19.63
C ASP A 242 29.38 9.08 18.54
N ALA A 243 30.55 8.46 18.71
CA ALA A 243 31.62 8.33 17.71
C ALA A 243 31.26 7.47 16.48
N ALA A 244 30.19 6.67 16.54
CA ALA A 244 29.82 5.70 15.51
C ALA A 244 28.79 6.24 14.51
N VAL A 245 29.07 5.98 13.23
CA VAL A 245 28.17 6.23 12.11
C VAL A 245 27.87 4.91 11.41
N VAL A 246 26.61 4.63 11.13
CA VAL A 246 26.19 3.49 10.30
C VAL A 246 25.81 3.99 8.93
N VAL A 247 26.39 3.42 7.89
CA VAL A 247 26.04 3.65 6.48
C VAL A 247 25.42 2.37 5.95
N SER A 248 24.18 2.45 5.48
CA SER A 248 23.50 1.35 4.79
C SER A 248 23.33 1.71 3.33
N ALA A 249 23.36 0.74 2.42
CA ALA A 249 23.17 0.98 0.99
C ALA A 249 22.22 -0.03 0.35
N GLY A 250 21.18 0.43 -0.33
CA GLY A 250 20.18 -0.42 -1.01
C GLY A 250 19.37 0.34 -2.05
N GLN A 251 18.32 -0.27 -2.60
CA GLN A 251 17.43 0.31 -3.61
C GLN A 251 16.25 1.02 -2.97
N LEU A 252 15.76 0.48 -1.86
CA LEU A 252 14.55 0.95 -1.20
C LEU A 252 14.87 1.98 -0.12
N PRO A 253 13.99 2.96 0.12
CA PRO A 253 14.15 3.84 1.28
C PRO A 253 13.96 3.05 2.58
N LEU A 254 14.48 3.60 3.69
CA LEU A 254 14.22 3.00 5.01
C LEU A 254 12.70 3.07 5.31
N PRO A 255 12.10 2.03 5.95
CA PRO A 255 10.70 2.07 6.37
C PRO A 255 10.42 3.29 7.28
N ALA A 256 9.22 3.87 7.21
CA ALA A 256 8.90 5.13 7.90
C ALA A 256 9.19 5.10 9.42
N GLY A 257 8.93 3.98 10.11
CA GLY A 257 9.24 3.79 11.52
C GLY A 257 10.74 3.67 11.86
N ARG A 258 11.61 3.52 10.85
CA ARG A 258 13.07 3.31 10.96
C ARG A 258 13.89 4.52 10.50
N ARG A 259 13.23 5.66 10.20
CA ARG A 259 13.86 6.90 9.73
C ARG A 259 14.33 7.93 10.77
N PRO A 260 14.07 7.86 12.10
CA PRO A 260 14.33 9.01 12.96
C PRO A 260 15.83 9.36 13.00
N GLY A 261 16.17 10.53 12.45
CA GLY A 261 17.54 11.06 12.40
C GLY A 261 18.45 10.47 11.31
N ALA A 262 17.94 9.67 10.37
CA ALA A 262 18.70 9.13 9.25
C ALA A 262 18.81 10.13 8.09
N VAL A 263 19.99 10.23 7.47
CA VAL A 263 20.21 10.98 6.23
C VAL A 263 20.08 10.03 5.04
N GLU A 264 19.09 10.28 4.18
CA GLU A 264 18.97 9.53 2.92
C GLU A 264 19.77 10.20 1.81
N LEU A 265 20.69 9.46 1.21
CA LEU A 265 21.44 9.85 0.01
C LEU A 265 20.78 9.16 -1.19
N ALA A 266 19.84 9.86 -1.83
CA ALA A 266 19.08 9.33 -2.96
C ALA A 266 19.82 9.54 -4.28
N LEU A 267 20.40 8.47 -4.82
CA LEU A 267 21.16 8.48 -6.05
C LEU A 267 20.23 8.34 -7.26
N THR A 268 20.31 9.31 -8.16
CA THR A 268 19.75 9.29 -9.52
C THR A 268 20.82 8.85 -10.51
N PRO A 269 20.53 8.62 -11.80
CA PRO A 269 21.58 8.63 -12.84
C PRO A 269 22.49 9.88 -12.71
N PHE A 270 23.73 9.77 -13.19
CA PHE A 270 24.65 10.90 -13.20
C PHE A 270 24.05 12.06 -13.96
N THR A 271 24.34 13.26 -13.46
CA THR A 271 24.07 14.47 -14.23
C THR A 271 24.93 14.48 -15.50
N ASP A 272 24.53 15.34 -16.42
CA ASP A 272 25.27 15.67 -17.63
C ASP A 272 26.75 15.98 -17.33
N ASP A 273 27.02 16.78 -16.30
CA ASP A 273 28.38 17.16 -15.90
C ASP A 273 29.16 16.00 -15.30
N GLU A 274 28.54 15.21 -14.41
CA GLU A 274 29.16 14.03 -13.81
C GLU A 274 29.50 12.97 -14.88
N THR A 275 28.62 12.79 -15.86
CA THR A 275 28.83 11.89 -17.00
C THR A 275 29.99 12.38 -17.87
N ARG A 276 30.05 13.68 -18.18
CA ARG A 276 31.17 14.29 -18.91
C ARG A 276 32.49 14.13 -18.18
N GLN A 277 32.51 14.35 -16.87
CA GLN A 277 33.71 14.13 -16.06
C GLN A 277 34.15 12.66 -16.09
N LEU A 278 33.21 11.71 -16.01
CA LEU A 278 33.53 10.28 -16.01
C LEU A 278 34.14 9.88 -17.36
N LEU A 279 33.58 10.38 -18.46
CA LEU A 279 34.09 10.17 -19.81
C LEU A 279 35.48 10.79 -20.01
N ALA A 280 35.67 12.04 -19.56
CA ALA A 280 36.95 12.73 -19.63
C ALA A 280 38.04 11.98 -18.86
N GLY A 281 37.73 11.47 -17.66
CA GLY A 281 38.64 10.65 -16.85
C GLY A 281 39.05 9.32 -17.52
N LYS A 282 38.28 8.85 -18.52
CA LYS A 282 38.59 7.67 -19.33
C LYS A 282 39.19 8.01 -20.71
N GLY A 283 39.39 9.30 -21.00
CA GLY A 283 39.96 9.80 -22.25
C GLY A 283 38.95 10.05 -23.37
N VAL A 284 37.64 10.00 -23.09
CA VAL A 284 36.57 10.27 -24.05
C VAL A 284 36.13 11.72 -23.89
N VAL A 285 36.60 12.60 -24.79
CA VAL A 285 36.39 14.07 -24.69
C VAL A 285 35.77 14.70 -25.94
N ALA A 286 35.59 13.93 -27.02
CA ALA A 286 35.00 14.46 -28.25
C ALA A 286 33.49 14.68 -28.07
N GLU A 287 33.02 15.93 -28.16
CA GLU A 287 31.63 16.30 -27.86
C GLU A 287 30.57 15.49 -28.64
N PRO A 288 30.75 15.17 -29.94
CA PRO A 288 29.80 14.31 -30.65
C PRO A 288 29.66 12.91 -30.04
N VAL A 289 30.76 12.35 -29.52
CA VAL A 289 30.80 11.04 -28.86
C VAL A 289 30.17 11.14 -27.47
N VAL A 290 30.50 12.18 -26.71
CA VAL A 290 29.97 12.45 -25.37
C VAL A 290 28.45 12.64 -25.41
N ALA A 291 27.94 13.43 -26.36
CA ALA A 291 26.51 13.67 -26.54
C ALA A 291 25.76 12.37 -26.87
N GLU A 292 26.36 11.50 -27.69
CA GLU A 292 25.77 10.20 -28.02
C GLU A 292 25.79 9.24 -26.82
N VAL A 293 26.88 9.20 -26.06
CA VAL A 293 26.93 8.41 -24.81
C VAL A 293 25.87 8.90 -23.82
N LEU A 294 25.71 10.22 -23.64
CA LEU A 294 24.67 10.80 -22.78
C LEU A 294 23.26 10.38 -23.23
N ARG A 295 22.98 10.54 -24.53
CA ARG A 295 21.69 10.18 -25.13
C ARG A 295 21.32 8.73 -24.90
N VAL A 296 22.30 7.82 -25.03
CA VAL A 296 22.02 6.40 -25.06
C VAL A 296 22.08 5.74 -23.66
N THR A 297 22.90 6.27 -22.75
CA THR A 297 23.01 5.71 -21.39
C THR A 297 22.04 6.34 -20.40
N GLY A 298 21.46 7.50 -20.73
CA GLY A 298 20.64 8.28 -19.80
C GLY A 298 21.41 8.70 -18.55
N GLY A 299 22.74 8.84 -18.64
CA GLY A 299 23.61 9.14 -17.50
C GLY A 299 23.79 7.99 -16.51
N LEU A 300 23.37 6.75 -16.83
CA LEU A 300 23.53 5.64 -15.90
C LEU A 300 25.03 5.25 -15.78
N PRO A 301 25.67 5.40 -14.60
CA PRO A 301 27.12 5.26 -14.44
C PRO A 301 27.70 3.94 -14.95
N VAL A 302 26.99 2.82 -14.73
CA VAL A 302 27.46 1.50 -15.19
C VAL A 302 27.54 1.42 -16.72
N LEU A 303 26.57 2.01 -17.43
CA LEU A 303 26.54 2.01 -18.90
C LEU A 303 27.52 3.04 -19.46
N VAL A 304 27.61 4.23 -18.85
CA VAL A 304 28.60 5.26 -19.20
C VAL A 304 30.00 4.68 -19.08
N SER A 305 30.33 4.05 -17.96
CA SER A 305 31.66 3.42 -17.75
C SER A 305 31.93 2.34 -18.79
N THR A 306 30.93 1.52 -19.12
CA THR A 306 31.05 0.44 -20.12
C THR A 306 31.37 0.97 -21.52
N LEU A 307 30.72 2.06 -21.93
CA LEU A 307 31.01 2.72 -23.21
C LEU A 307 32.34 3.48 -23.19
N ALA A 308 32.65 4.15 -22.08
CA ALA A 308 33.90 4.90 -21.90
C ALA A 308 35.14 4.00 -21.99
N GLU A 309 35.05 2.76 -21.49
CA GLU A 309 36.12 1.75 -21.60
C GLU A 309 36.51 1.42 -23.05
N LYS A 310 35.56 1.47 -23.99
CA LYS A 310 35.81 1.18 -25.40
C LYS A 310 36.58 2.29 -26.12
N ARG A 311 36.66 3.49 -25.53
CA ARG A 311 37.26 4.70 -26.11
C ARG A 311 36.79 4.95 -27.56
N PRO A 312 35.49 5.16 -27.78
CA PRO A 312 34.97 5.45 -29.11
C PRO A 312 35.57 6.75 -29.65
N ASP A 313 36.06 6.69 -30.88
CA ASP A 313 36.70 7.82 -31.57
C ASP A 313 35.73 8.61 -32.47
N GLY A 314 34.48 8.11 -32.63
CA GLY A 314 33.40 8.74 -33.41
C GLY A 314 32.01 8.31 -32.93
N PRO A 315 30.95 9.13 -33.14
CA PRO A 315 29.60 8.85 -32.66
C PRO A 315 29.01 7.56 -33.25
N GLU A 316 29.40 7.19 -34.47
CA GLU A 316 29.03 5.92 -35.12
C GLU A 316 29.59 4.67 -34.42
N GLN A 317 30.58 4.82 -33.55
CA GLN A 317 31.14 3.73 -32.73
C GLN A 317 30.44 3.60 -31.37
N VAL A 318 29.54 4.55 -31.05
CA VAL A 318 28.69 4.52 -29.86
C VAL A 318 27.41 3.74 -30.20
N GLU A 319 27.52 2.42 -30.25
CA GLU A 319 26.37 1.53 -30.46
C GLU A 319 25.43 1.51 -29.24
N ASP A 320 24.19 1.04 -29.42
CA ASP A 320 23.22 0.86 -28.33
C ASP A 320 23.82 -0.06 -27.23
N PRO A 321 24.28 0.49 -26.09
CA PRO A 321 24.96 -0.19 -25.03
C PRO A 321 24.04 -1.16 -24.31
N SER A 322 22.72 -1.11 -24.50
CA SER A 322 21.82 -2.05 -23.85
C SER A 322 21.93 -3.43 -24.50
N ALA A 323 21.83 -3.52 -25.83
CA ALA A 323 22.02 -4.74 -26.60
C ALA A 323 23.46 -5.23 -26.48
N ASP A 324 24.42 -4.31 -26.48
CA ASP A 324 25.84 -4.61 -26.49
C ASP A 324 26.42 -4.89 -25.08
N ALA A 325 25.88 -4.27 -24.01
CA ALA A 325 26.21 -4.62 -22.62
C ALA A 325 25.51 -5.92 -22.19
N VAL A 326 24.24 -6.12 -22.56
CA VAL A 326 23.56 -7.41 -22.36
C VAL A 326 24.33 -8.48 -23.11
N GLN A 327 24.67 -8.27 -24.39
CA GLN A 327 25.53 -9.22 -25.12
C GLN A 327 26.89 -9.39 -24.46
N ARG A 328 27.55 -8.35 -23.94
CA ARG A 328 28.85 -8.48 -23.25
C ARG A 328 28.75 -9.32 -21.98
N PHE A 329 27.70 -9.17 -21.18
CA PHE A 329 27.44 -10.01 -20.01
C PHE A 329 27.05 -11.44 -20.39
N LEU A 330 26.28 -11.61 -21.47
CA LEU A 330 25.82 -12.91 -21.94
C LEU A 330 26.85 -13.61 -22.85
N ARG A 331 27.90 -12.94 -23.33
CA ARG A 331 28.83 -13.49 -24.34
C ARG A 331 29.52 -14.77 -23.87
N ALA A 332 29.81 -14.87 -22.58
CA ALA A 332 30.43 -16.05 -21.97
C ALA A 332 29.39 -17.10 -21.50
N GLU A 333 28.10 -16.82 -21.67
CA GLU A 333 26.99 -17.65 -21.21
C GLU A 333 26.44 -18.55 -22.34
N PRO A 334 25.96 -19.77 -22.02
CA PRO A 334 25.33 -20.66 -23.00
C PRO A 334 24.07 -20.06 -23.63
N GLU A 335 23.77 -20.39 -24.90
CA GLU A 335 22.62 -19.83 -25.65
C GLU A 335 21.28 -19.90 -24.92
N VAL A 336 21.06 -20.92 -24.08
CA VAL A 336 19.84 -21.03 -23.27
C VAL A 336 19.64 -19.82 -22.36
N ARG A 337 20.72 -19.28 -21.78
CA ARG A 337 20.71 -18.10 -20.92
C ARG A 337 20.45 -16.82 -21.70
N HIS A 338 20.82 -16.78 -22.97
CA HIS A 338 20.47 -15.66 -23.86
C HIS A 338 18.96 -15.60 -24.10
N ASP A 339 18.33 -16.74 -24.40
CA ASP A 339 16.88 -16.77 -24.58
C ASP A 339 16.16 -16.50 -23.24
N VAL A 340 16.62 -17.07 -22.13
CA VAL A 340 16.05 -16.79 -20.79
C VAL A 340 16.09 -15.30 -20.47
N ALA A 341 17.24 -14.63 -20.60
CA ALA A 341 17.35 -13.20 -20.33
C ALA A 341 16.41 -12.36 -21.22
N ARG A 342 16.32 -12.70 -22.51
CA ARG A 342 15.47 -11.99 -23.45
C ARG A 342 13.97 -12.17 -23.16
N VAL A 343 13.54 -13.40 -22.92
CA VAL A 343 12.13 -13.72 -22.64
C VAL A 343 11.68 -13.12 -21.31
N CYS A 344 12.54 -13.18 -20.29
CA CYS A 344 12.23 -12.69 -18.96
C CYS A 344 12.19 -11.17 -18.85
N ALA A 345 12.60 -10.43 -19.90
CA ALA A 345 12.42 -8.98 -19.99
C ALA A 345 10.99 -8.56 -20.41
N LEU A 346 10.21 -9.47 -21.02
CA LEU A 346 8.85 -9.20 -21.50
C LEU A 346 7.88 -8.70 -20.42
N PRO A 347 7.73 -9.36 -19.25
CA PRO A 347 6.84 -8.89 -18.20
C PRO A 347 7.40 -7.64 -17.50
N ARG A 348 6.53 -6.82 -16.92
CA ARG A 348 6.94 -5.60 -16.19
C ARG A 348 7.59 -5.93 -14.85
N TRP A 349 7.24 -7.08 -14.29
CA TRP A 349 7.85 -7.71 -13.14
C TRP A 349 7.78 -9.23 -13.28
N LEU A 350 8.63 -9.94 -12.56
CA LEU A 350 8.78 -11.38 -12.69
C LEU A 350 8.95 -12.01 -11.30
N ASP A 351 8.26 -13.11 -11.05
CA ASP A 351 8.51 -13.98 -9.90
C ASP A 351 8.76 -15.41 -10.40
N GLY A 352 8.84 -16.38 -9.49
CA GLY A 352 9.05 -17.77 -9.85
C GLY A 352 7.94 -18.34 -10.76
N ASP A 353 6.70 -17.85 -10.64
CA ASP A 353 5.58 -18.38 -11.40
C ASP A 353 5.52 -17.76 -12.80
N VAL A 354 5.70 -16.44 -12.91
CA VAL A 354 5.88 -15.76 -14.20
C VAL A 354 7.09 -16.32 -14.96
N PHE A 355 8.18 -16.61 -14.26
CA PHE A 355 9.37 -17.25 -14.85
C PHE A 355 9.03 -18.60 -15.50
N ARG A 356 8.28 -19.47 -14.81
CA ARG A 356 7.88 -20.80 -15.32
C ARG A 356 6.91 -20.71 -16.49
N VAL A 357 6.05 -19.70 -16.52
CA VAL A 357 5.17 -19.43 -17.68
C VAL A 357 5.98 -19.10 -18.93
N LEU A 358 7.13 -18.47 -18.76
CA LEU A 358 7.95 -17.99 -19.88
C LEU A 358 8.99 -18.99 -20.37
N VAL A 359 9.65 -19.66 -19.43
CA VAL A 359 10.81 -20.51 -19.71
C VAL A 359 10.36 -21.97 -19.82
N GLY A 360 10.39 -22.52 -21.03
CA GLY A 360 10.03 -23.91 -21.31
C GLY A 360 11.14 -24.93 -21.04
N LEU A 361 11.81 -24.85 -19.89
CA LEU A 361 12.86 -25.80 -19.48
C LEU A 361 12.29 -26.84 -18.49
N PRO A 362 12.94 -28.01 -18.33
CA PRO A 362 12.56 -28.99 -17.32
C PRO A 362 12.65 -28.42 -15.90
N ASP A 363 11.77 -28.85 -14.99
CA ASP A 363 11.67 -28.32 -13.61
C ASP A 363 13.01 -28.30 -12.85
N GLY A 364 13.87 -29.30 -13.06
CA GLY A 364 15.18 -29.39 -12.41
C GLY A 364 16.19 -28.32 -12.82
N GLU A 365 15.96 -27.63 -13.94
CA GLU A 365 16.84 -26.58 -14.46
C GLU A 365 16.32 -25.17 -14.19
N LEU A 366 15.00 -25.01 -13.96
CA LEU A 366 14.34 -23.71 -13.80
C LEU A 366 14.91 -22.92 -12.62
N ASP A 367 15.10 -23.56 -11.47
CA ASP A 367 15.62 -22.88 -10.26
C ASP A 367 17.04 -22.36 -10.46
N ALA A 368 17.88 -23.09 -11.20
CA ALA A 368 19.24 -22.67 -11.51
C ALA A 368 19.26 -21.46 -12.46
N GLN A 369 18.40 -21.46 -13.47
CA GLN A 369 18.30 -20.34 -14.41
C GLN A 369 17.66 -19.11 -13.75
N TYR A 370 16.65 -19.29 -12.90
CA TYR A 370 16.02 -18.17 -12.19
C TYR A 370 16.98 -17.52 -11.19
N ARG A 371 17.78 -18.32 -10.48
CA ARG A 371 18.83 -17.80 -9.60
C ARG A 371 19.90 -17.02 -10.36
N TRP A 372 20.32 -17.54 -11.52
CA TRP A 372 21.26 -16.83 -12.40
C TRP A 372 20.68 -15.51 -12.92
N LEU A 373 19.41 -15.50 -13.35
CA LEU A 373 18.71 -14.30 -13.83
C LEU A 373 18.72 -13.19 -12.78
N ARG A 374 18.44 -13.53 -11.51
CA ARG A 374 18.44 -12.60 -10.37
C ARG A 374 19.82 -11.99 -10.07
N ALA A 375 20.90 -12.64 -10.51
CA ALA A 375 22.27 -12.16 -10.31
C ALA A 375 22.73 -11.21 -11.42
N LEU A 376 21.92 -10.95 -12.45
CA LEU A 376 22.28 -10.03 -13.53
C LEU A 376 22.34 -8.59 -13.01
N PRO A 377 23.37 -7.80 -13.36
CA PRO A 377 23.61 -6.47 -12.79
C PRO A 377 22.57 -5.41 -13.18
N PHE A 378 21.76 -5.68 -14.21
CA PHE A 378 20.65 -4.85 -14.69
C PHE A 378 19.28 -5.41 -14.29
N VAL A 379 19.26 -6.42 -13.44
CA VAL A 379 18.05 -7.02 -12.87
C VAL A 379 18.02 -6.68 -11.38
N GLY A 380 17.00 -5.97 -10.95
CA GLY A 380 16.76 -5.60 -9.55
C GLY A 380 15.65 -6.45 -8.93
N GLU A 381 15.59 -6.49 -7.61
CA GLU A 381 14.54 -7.18 -6.86
C GLU A 381 13.84 -6.21 -5.92
N ARG A 382 12.51 -6.22 -5.95
CA ARG A 382 11.65 -5.36 -5.15
C ARG A 382 10.45 -6.18 -4.65
N GLY A 383 10.39 -6.41 -3.34
CA GLY A 383 9.25 -7.09 -2.71
C GLY A 383 9.04 -8.53 -3.19
N GLY A 384 10.12 -9.29 -3.41
CA GLY A 384 10.06 -10.66 -3.95
C GLY A 384 9.82 -10.76 -5.45
N ARG A 385 9.62 -9.62 -6.13
CA ARG A 385 9.49 -9.53 -7.59
C ARG A 385 10.76 -8.97 -8.21
N VAL A 386 11.15 -9.54 -9.34
CA VAL A 386 12.32 -9.23 -10.13
C VAL A 386 11.93 -8.27 -11.26
N ARG A 387 12.72 -7.23 -11.50
CA ARG A 387 12.48 -6.25 -12.58
C ARG A 387 13.76 -5.96 -13.32
N TYR A 388 13.66 -5.88 -14.64
CA TYR A 388 14.75 -5.38 -15.48
C TYR A 388 14.78 -3.86 -15.38
N HIS A 389 15.97 -3.27 -15.39
CA HIS A 389 16.14 -1.83 -15.51
C HIS A 389 15.62 -1.36 -16.87
N ASP A 390 14.86 -0.26 -16.91
CA ASP A 390 14.14 0.17 -18.12
C ASP A 390 15.07 0.46 -19.31
N VAL A 391 16.23 1.09 -19.05
CA VAL A 391 17.27 1.35 -20.08
C VAL A 391 17.77 0.08 -20.78
N VAL A 392 17.75 -1.06 -20.10
CA VAL A 392 18.14 -2.36 -20.69
C VAL A 392 16.93 -3.08 -21.26
N ARG A 393 15.80 -3.00 -20.56
CA ARG A 393 14.55 -3.66 -20.93
C ARG A 393 14.01 -3.13 -22.27
N GLU A 394 13.89 -1.82 -22.42
CA GLU A 394 13.23 -1.21 -23.59
C GLU A 394 13.89 -1.62 -24.92
N PRO A 395 15.23 -1.59 -25.08
CA PRO A 395 15.86 -2.04 -26.31
C PRO A 395 15.75 -3.55 -26.53
N MET A 396 15.79 -4.36 -25.46
CA MET A 396 15.54 -5.81 -25.56
C MET A 396 14.14 -6.11 -26.10
N LEU A 397 13.13 -5.37 -25.61
CA LEU A 397 11.75 -5.48 -26.11
C LEU A 397 11.64 -5.05 -27.57
N ARG A 398 12.24 -3.91 -27.92
CA ARG A 398 12.27 -3.39 -29.29
C ARG A 398 12.88 -4.40 -30.25
N GLN A 399 14.03 -4.99 -29.89
CA GLN A 399 14.70 -6.00 -30.69
C GLN A 399 13.84 -7.26 -30.87
N GLU A 400 13.25 -7.78 -29.80
CA GLU A 400 12.37 -8.96 -29.86
C GLU A 400 11.14 -8.71 -30.74
N ARG A 401 10.50 -7.54 -30.60
CA ARG A 401 9.34 -7.14 -31.40
C ARG A 401 9.67 -7.03 -32.89
N LEU A 402 10.80 -6.41 -33.24
CA LEU A 402 11.20 -6.19 -34.63
C LEU A 402 11.67 -7.49 -35.32
N HIS A 403 12.45 -8.31 -34.63
CA HIS A 403 13.05 -9.51 -35.23
C HIS A 403 12.15 -10.75 -35.15
N TYR A 404 11.32 -10.86 -34.10
CA TYR A 404 10.48 -12.03 -33.84
C TYR A 404 9.00 -11.67 -33.56
N PRO A 405 8.32 -10.93 -34.45
CA PRO A 405 6.99 -10.38 -34.18
C PRO A 405 5.91 -11.44 -33.89
N GLN A 406 6.02 -12.64 -34.46
CA GLN A 406 5.08 -13.73 -34.15
C GLN A 406 5.31 -14.32 -32.76
N ARG A 407 6.58 -14.54 -32.38
CA ARG A 407 6.95 -15.03 -31.04
C ARG A 407 6.60 -14.01 -29.97
N TRP A 408 6.84 -12.73 -30.23
CA TRP A 408 6.37 -11.62 -29.39
C TRP A 408 4.89 -11.75 -29.04
N ARG A 409 4.02 -11.82 -30.07
CA ARG A 409 2.57 -11.91 -29.87
C ARG A 409 2.14 -13.19 -29.16
N GLU A 410 2.83 -14.29 -29.40
CA GLU A 410 2.55 -15.58 -28.76
C GLU A 410 2.92 -15.55 -27.27
N ARG A 411 4.11 -15.04 -26.93
CA ARG A 411 4.61 -14.93 -25.55
C ARG A 411 3.73 -13.97 -24.73
N HIS A 412 3.36 -12.81 -25.28
CA HIS A 412 2.42 -11.90 -24.61
C HIS A 412 1.02 -12.49 -24.45
N ARG A 413 0.52 -13.29 -25.41
CA ARG A 413 -0.75 -14.03 -25.24
C ARG A 413 -0.66 -15.07 -24.13
N ARG A 414 0.46 -15.78 -24.02
CA ARG A 414 0.70 -16.77 -22.96
C ARG A 414 0.74 -16.11 -21.59
N LEU A 415 1.43 -14.97 -21.45
CA LEU A 415 1.43 -14.18 -20.22
C LEU A 415 0.03 -13.68 -19.86
N ALA A 416 -0.71 -13.09 -20.80
CA ALA A 416 -2.07 -12.64 -20.57
C ALA A 416 -3.00 -13.79 -20.09
N ALA A 417 -2.85 -14.99 -20.68
CA ALA A 417 -3.61 -16.16 -20.26
C ALA A 417 -3.24 -16.64 -18.84
N ALA A 418 -1.96 -16.62 -18.47
CA ALA A 418 -1.52 -16.96 -17.11
C ALA A 418 -2.07 -15.97 -16.07
N PHE A 419 -1.95 -14.67 -16.33
CA PHE A 419 -2.52 -13.63 -15.46
C PHE A 419 -4.05 -13.73 -15.37
N THR A 420 -4.72 -14.13 -16.45
CA THR A 420 -6.17 -14.40 -16.43
C THR A 420 -6.49 -15.54 -15.47
N GLY A 421 -5.77 -16.66 -15.55
CA GLY A 421 -5.96 -17.81 -14.67
C GLY A 421 -5.74 -17.47 -13.20
N TRP A 422 -4.62 -16.82 -12.86
CA TRP A 422 -4.35 -16.41 -11.47
C TRP A 422 -5.37 -15.41 -10.94
N ARG A 423 -5.84 -14.48 -11.77
CA ARG A 423 -6.90 -13.54 -11.38
C ARG A 423 -8.21 -14.27 -11.10
N GLU A 424 -8.54 -15.28 -11.90
CA GLU A 424 -9.73 -16.11 -11.71
C GLU A 424 -9.62 -16.97 -10.44
N ASP A 425 -8.43 -17.50 -10.13
CA ASP A 425 -8.17 -18.20 -8.86
C ASP A 425 -8.38 -17.29 -7.65
N VAL A 426 -7.92 -16.03 -7.73
CA VAL A 426 -8.16 -15.02 -6.67
C VAL A 426 -9.64 -14.64 -6.56
N ALA A 427 -10.38 -14.73 -7.66
CA ALA A 427 -11.81 -14.42 -7.69
C ALA A 427 -12.71 -15.61 -7.28
N ASP A 428 -12.16 -16.82 -7.16
CA ASP A 428 -12.94 -18.01 -6.87
C ASP A 428 -13.66 -17.90 -5.52
N GLY A 429 -14.97 -18.18 -5.54
CA GLY A 429 -15.83 -18.07 -4.36
C GLY A 429 -16.07 -16.65 -3.82
N ARG A 430 -15.68 -15.60 -4.56
CA ARG A 430 -15.88 -14.19 -4.16
C ARG A 430 -16.88 -13.48 -5.07
N ASP A 431 -17.61 -12.54 -4.49
CA ASP A 431 -18.53 -11.69 -5.23
C ASP A 431 -17.77 -10.65 -6.07
N GLY A 432 -18.27 -10.35 -7.28
CA GLY A 432 -17.65 -9.46 -8.26
C GLY A 432 -17.41 -8.04 -7.74
N ASP A 433 -18.32 -7.55 -6.89
CA ASP A 433 -18.25 -6.20 -6.31
C ASP A 433 -17.11 -6.03 -5.30
N VAL A 434 -16.63 -7.12 -4.69
CA VAL A 434 -15.54 -7.08 -3.69
C VAL A 434 -14.16 -7.26 -4.35
N LEU A 435 -14.11 -7.70 -5.61
CA LEU A 435 -12.85 -7.99 -6.31
C LEU A 435 -12.00 -6.75 -6.54
N TRP A 436 -12.64 -5.62 -6.84
CA TRP A 436 -11.92 -4.36 -7.06
C TRP A 436 -11.31 -3.80 -5.77
N ALA A 437 -11.82 -4.17 -4.59
CA ALA A 437 -11.17 -3.84 -3.32
C ALA A 437 -9.86 -4.64 -3.09
N ASP A 438 -9.69 -5.77 -3.79
CA ASP A 438 -8.54 -6.64 -3.64
C ASP A 438 -7.33 -6.14 -4.45
N GLU A 439 -6.21 -5.84 -3.77
CA GLU A 439 -5.00 -5.34 -4.42
C GLU A 439 -4.31 -6.41 -5.30
N GLU A 440 -4.37 -7.70 -4.92
CA GLU A 440 -3.77 -8.77 -5.71
C GLU A 440 -4.55 -8.97 -7.01
N TRP A 441 -5.89 -9.02 -6.93
CA TRP A 441 -6.75 -9.10 -8.10
C TRP A 441 -6.53 -7.93 -9.06
N ARG A 442 -6.49 -6.70 -8.53
CA ARG A 442 -6.24 -5.48 -9.34
C ARG A 442 -4.86 -5.53 -10.01
N ALA A 443 -3.82 -5.95 -9.29
CA ALA A 443 -2.48 -6.07 -9.84
C ALA A 443 -2.41 -7.10 -10.98
N LEU A 444 -3.04 -8.27 -10.83
CA LEU A 444 -3.12 -9.30 -11.86
C LEU A 444 -3.92 -8.81 -13.08
N ARG A 445 -5.04 -8.11 -12.85
CA ARG A 445 -5.88 -7.52 -13.90
C ARG A 445 -5.13 -6.48 -14.72
N LEU A 446 -4.29 -5.67 -14.08
CA LEU A 446 -3.45 -4.68 -14.73
C LEU A 446 -2.40 -5.33 -15.66
N GLU A 447 -1.73 -6.40 -15.20
CA GLU A 447 -0.76 -7.13 -16.03
C GLU A 447 -1.43 -7.88 -17.19
N GLU A 448 -2.61 -8.48 -16.96
CA GLU A 448 -3.43 -9.10 -18.00
C GLU A 448 -3.71 -8.10 -19.14
N ALA A 449 -4.15 -6.88 -18.80
CA ALA A 449 -4.42 -5.81 -19.76
C ALA A 449 -3.15 -5.36 -20.50
N TYR A 450 -2.04 -5.15 -19.78
CA TYR A 450 -0.74 -4.82 -20.37
C TYR A 450 -0.32 -5.85 -21.43
N HIS A 451 -0.35 -7.13 -21.08
CA HIS A 451 0.07 -8.19 -21.99
C HIS A 451 -0.89 -8.36 -23.18
N ARG A 452 -2.19 -8.09 -23.02
CA ARG A 452 -3.13 -8.05 -24.16
C ARG A 452 -2.83 -6.89 -25.12
N LEU A 453 -2.53 -5.70 -24.59
CA LEU A 453 -2.14 -4.54 -25.38
C LEU A 453 -0.84 -4.81 -26.16
N CYS A 454 0.18 -5.36 -25.50
CA CYS A 454 1.42 -5.73 -26.19
C CYS A 454 1.22 -6.82 -27.26
N ALA A 455 0.27 -7.73 -27.07
CA ALA A 455 -0.03 -8.75 -28.07
C ALA A 455 -0.81 -8.19 -29.28
N ARG A 456 -1.82 -7.35 -29.04
CA ARG A 456 -2.73 -6.81 -30.06
C ARG A 456 -3.28 -5.43 -29.63
N PRO A 457 -2.52 -4.33 -29.81
CA PRO A 457 -2.86 -3.05 -29.21
C PRO A 457 -4.19 -2.49 -29.71
N ALA A 458 -4.43 -2.48 -31.02
CA ALA A 458 -5.69 -1.99 -31.60
C ALA A 458 -6.93 -2.79 -31.17
N ALA A 459 -6.79 -4.10 -30.90
CA ALA A 459 -7.91 -4.95 -30.49
C ALA A 459 -8.18 -4.88 -28.98
N ALA A 460 -7.16 -4.56 -28.17
CA ALA A 460 -7.25 -4.54 -26.71
C ALA A 460 -7.47 -3.14 -26.12
N LEU A 461 -7.29 -2.06 -26.91
CA LEU A 461 -7.39 -0.70 -26.42
C LEU A 461 -8.77 -0.36 -25.85
N ALA A 462 -9.86 -0.71 -26.53
CA ALA A 462 -11.21 -0.40 -26.05
C ALA A 462 -11.50 -1.06 -24.69
N ASP A 463 -11.11 -2.33 -24.52
CA ASP A 463 -11.22 -3.04 -23.24
C ASP A 463 -10.35 -2.41 -22.15
N ALA A 464 -9.12 -2.00 -22.48
CA ALA A 464 -8.24 -1.36 -21.52
C ALA A 464 -8.76 0.02 -21.06
N LEU A 465 -9.36 0.81 -21.97
CA LEU A 465 -10.00 2.08 -21.62
C LEU A 465 -11.27 1.86 -20.79
N ARG A 466 -12.03 0.80 -21.05
CA ARG A 466 -13.19 0.43 -20.20
C ARG A 466 -12.75 0.05 -18.79
N LEU A 467 -11.67 -0.72 -18.65
CA LEU A 467 -11.10 -1.06 -17.34
C LEU A 467 -10.50 0.15 -16.62
N PHE A 468 -9.98 1.13 -17.36
CA PHE A 468 -9.59 2.42 -16.78
C PHE A 468 -10.80 3.15 -16.15
N VAL A 469 -11.98 3.13 -16.77
CA VAL A 469 -13.21 3.70 -16.17
C VAL A 469 -13.56 2.98 -14.87
N GLU A 470 -13.51 1.65 -14.86
CA GLU A 470 -13.74 0.86 -13.65
C GLU A 470 -12.71 1.17 -12.56
N ALA A 471 -11.44 1.35 -12.91
CA ALA A 471 -10.39 1.79 -12.00
C ALA A 471 -10.68 3.17 -11.38
N CYS A 472 -11.09 4.16 -12.18
CA CYS A 472 -11.48 5.48 -11.68
C CYS A 472 -12.73 5.45 -10.78
N ARG A 473 -13.60 4.45 -10.94
CA ARG A 473 -14.76 4.26 -10.05
C ARG A 473 -14.32 3.93 -8.63
N GLU A 474 -13.25 3.14 -8.48
CA GLU A 474 -12.70 2.72 -7.21
C GLU A 474 -11.90 3.84 -6.54
N ASP A 475 -10.87 4.33 -7.22
CA ASP A 475 -10.00 5.39 -6.71
C ASP A 475 -9.16 6.00 -7.85
N GLU A 476 -8.81 7.27 -7.66
CA GLU A 476 -7.98 8.05 -8.57
C GLU A 476 -6.56 7.47 -8.69
N ALA A 477 -5.97 6.92 -7.63
CA ALA A 477 -4.64 6.32 -7.72
C ALA A 477 -4.64 5.08 -8.62
N GLU A 478 -5.72 4.28 -8.61
CA GLU A 478 -5.88 3.17 -9.55
C GLU A 478 -6.00 3.69 -10.98
N GLY A 479 -6.80 4.74 -11.22
CA GLY A 479 -6.87 5.41 -12.52
C GLY A 479 -5.48 5.79 -13.05
N ARG A 480 -4.62 6.40 -12.22
CA ARG A 480 -3.24 6.75 -12.59
C ARG A 480 -2.39 5.52 -12.92
N ARG A 481 -2.55 4.41 -12.20
CA ARG A 481 -1.87 3.13 -12.52
C ARG A 481 -2.24 2.62 -13.90
N TRP A 482 -3.52 2.70 -14.27
CA TRP A 482 -4.01 2.28 -15.58
C TRP A 482 -3.57 3.22 -16.72
N ALA A 483 -3.59 4.54 -16.50
CA ALA A 483 -3.07 5.52 -17.45
C ALA A 483 -1.59 5.26 -17.77
N ARG A 484 -0.76 5.04 -16.73
CA ARG A 484 0.66 4.69 -16.91
C ARG A 484 0.84 3.37 -17.65
N MET A 485 0.04 2.34 -17.33
CA MET A 485 0.10 1.06 -18.04
C MET A 485 -0.23 1.20 -19.53
N LEU A 486 -1.24 2.00 -19.88
CA LEU A 486 -1.59 2.30 -21.27
C LEU A 486 -0.43 2.99 -22.01
N GLN A 487 0.21 3.95 -21.34
CA GLN A 487 1.39 4.64 -21.87
C GLN A 487 2.55 3.66 -22.08
N ASP A 488 2.93 2.91 -21.04
CA ASP A 488 4.01 1.90 -21.09
C ASP A 488 3.79 0.89 -22.23
N ALA A 489 2.55 0.40 -22.40
CA ALA A 489 2.20 -0.53 -23.45
C ALA A 489 2.25 0.13 -24.84
N GLY A 490 1.81 1.39 -24.94
CA GLY A 490 1.89 2.20 -26.15
C GLY A 490 3.33 2.41 -26.61
N ASP A 491 4.21 2.82 -25.70
CA ASP A 491 5.62 3.11 -25.98
C ASP A 491 6.37 1.84 -26.40
N VAL A 492 6.16 0.72 -25.69
CA VAL A 492 6.78 -0.58 -26.04
C VAL A 492 6.35 -1.06 -27.44
N MET A 493 5.12 -0.76 -27.85
CA MET A 493 4.55 -1.20 -29.12
C MET A 493 4.73 -0.22 -30.26
N ASP A 494 5.28 0.96 -30.03
CA ASP A 494 5.19 2.14 -30.91
C ASP A 494 3.72 2.42 -31.35
N HIS A 495 2.75 2.17 -30.47
CA HIS A 495 1.33 2.37 -30.76
C HIS A 495 0.86 3.74 -30.24
N ALA A 496 1.01 4.76 -31.09
CA ALA A 496 0.73 6.16 -30.76
C ALA A 496 -0.62 6.36 -30.04
N GLN A 497 -1.69 5.72 -30.51
CA GLN A 497 -3.00 5.88 -29.90
C GLN A 497 -3.04 5.44 -28.42
N SER A 498 -2.38 4.33 -28.06
CA SER A 498 -2.32 3.88 -26.66
C SER A 498 -1.46 4.80 -25.80
N ALA A 499 -0.32 5.24 -26.34
CA ALA A 499 0.60 6.15 -25.66
C ALA A 499 -0.06 7.51 -25.40
N ASP A 500 -0.77 8.05 -26.39
CA ASP A 500 -1.51 9.30 -26.30
C ASP A 500 -2.63 9.22 -25.26
N TRP A 501 -3.44 8.15 -25.28
CA TRP A 501 -4.46 7.93 -24.26
C TRP A 501 -3.85 7.84 -22.86
N GLY A 502 -2.79 7.06 -22.67
CA GLY A 502 -2.14 6.91 -21.37
C GLY A 502 -1.61 8.24 -20.83
N ARG A 503 -0.93 9.03 -21.65
CA ARG A 503 -0.40 10.34 -21.28
C ARG A 503 -1.51 11.35 -20.98
N GLU A 504 -2.48 11.51 -21.88
CA GLU A 504 -3.56 12.51 -21.71
C GLU A 504 -4.49 12.17 -20.53
N LEU A 505 -4.78 10.89 -20.29
CA LEU A 505 -5.56 10.46 -19.12
C LEU A 505 -4.77 10.69 -17.82
N GLY A 506 -3.46 10.45 -17.82
CA GLY A 506 -2.58 10.77 -16.70
C GLY A 506 -2.56 12.26 -16.39
N GLU A 507 -2.34 13.10 -17.41
CA GLU A 507 -2.39 14.56 -17.31
C GLU A 507 -3.76 15.06 -16.82
N ALA A 508 -4.86 14.46 -17.30
CA ALA A 508 -6.20 14.79 -16.85
C ALA A 508 -6.39 14.47 -15.36
N LEU A 509 -5.94 13.32 -14.88
CA LEU A 509 -6.03 12.91 -13.47
C LEU A 509 -5.12 13.72 -12.53
N ASP A 510 -4.05 14.33 -13.04
CA ASP A 510 -3.18 15.19 -12.23
C ASP A 510 -3.67 16.65 -12.14
N ALA A 511 -4.70 17.01 -12.91
CA ALA A 511 -5.30 18.33 -12.89
C ALA A 511 -6.38 18.47 -11.79
N GLU A 512 -6.76 19.72 -11.48
CA GLU A 512 -7.96 19.97 -10.67
C GLU A 512 -9.20 19.35 -11.33
N ALA A 513 -10.08 18.76 -10.52
CA ALA A 513 -11.22 17.94 -10.97
C ALA A 513 -10.79 16.75 -11.86
N GLY A 514 -9.68 16.09 -11.49
CA GLY A 514 -9.00 15.10 -12.33
C GLY A 514 -9.88 13.98 -12.90
N PRO A 515 -10.65 13.25 -12.07
CA PRO A 515 -11.57 12.21 -12.55
C PRO A 515 -12.60 12.72 -13.56
N ALA A 516 -13.21 13.89 -13.31
CA ALA A 516 -14.20 14.48 -14.21
C ALA A 516 -13.60 14.81 -15.59
N ARG A 517 -12.38 15.37 -15.61
CA ARG A 517 -11.68 15.69 -16.87
C ARG A 517 -11.28 14.44 -17.64
N ALA A 518 -10.87 13.38 -16.94
CA ALA A 518 -10.56 12.09 -17.57
C ALA A 518 -11.81 11.48 -18.23
N LEU A 519 -12.98 11.56 -17.57
CA LEU A 519 -14.26 11.12 -18.13
C LEU A 519 -14.68 11.96 -19.33
N ASP A 520 -14.54 13.28 -19.27
CA ASP A 520 -14.83 14.16 -20.41
C ASP A 520 -13.97 13.82 -21.62
N LEU A 521 -12.67 13.54 -21.41
CA LEU A 521 -11.78 13.09 -22.48
C LEU A 521 -12.26 11.77 -23.12
N LEU A 522 -12.61 10.79 -22.28
CA LEU A 522 -13.12 9.48 -22.73
C LEU A 522 -14.43 9.56 -23.52
N LEU A 523 -15.30 10.51 -23.16
CA LEU A 523 -16.61 10.68 -23.79
C LEU A 523 -16.56 11.52 -25.06
N THR A 524 -15.58 12.42 -25.20
CA THR A 524 -15.44 13.30 -26.37
C THR A 524 -14.57 12.70 -27.48
N ARG A 525 -13.55 11.92 -27.13
CA ARG A 525 -12.59 11.36 -28.10
C ARG A 525 -13.01 9.95 -28.56
N PRO A 526 -12.86 9.61 -29.85
CA PRO A 526 -13.10 8.25 -30.34
C PRO A 526 -12.03 7.28 -29.79
N GLY A 527 -12.47 6.11 -29.33
CA GLY A 527 -11.58 5.05 -28.83
C GLY A 527 -12.25 4.11 -27.84
N LEU A 528 -13.20 4.64 -27.05
CA LEU A 528 -14.03 3.87 -26.15
C LEU A 528 -15.23 3.27 -26.92
N ASP A 529 -15.56 2.02 -26.64
CA ASP A 529 -16.73 1.35 -27.21
C ASP A 529 -18.04 1.83 -26.53
N PRO A 530 -19.24 1.48 -27.05
CA PRO A 530 -20.49 1.91 -26.44
C PRO A 530 -20.64 1.48 -24.97
N ARG A 531 -20.17 0.28 -24.62
CA ARG A 531 -20.21 -0.24 -23.24
C ARG A 531 -19.33 0.58 -22.30
N GLY A 532 -18.09 0.87 -22.70
CA GLY A 532 -17.20 1.73 -21.93
C GLY A 532 -17.74 3.15 -21.79
N ARG A 533 -18.36 3.71 -22.85
CA ARG A 533 -19.01 5.02 -22.76
C ARG A 533 -20.20 5.01 -21.80
N ALA A 534 -21.00 3.94 -21.80
CA ALA A 534 -22.08 3.78 -20.83
C ALA A 534 -21.55 3.74 -19.39
N ALA A 535 -20.47 3.00 -19.13
CA ALA A 535 -19.81 2.99 -17.83
C ALA A 535 -19.27 4.37 -17.43
N ALA A 536 -18.68 5.12 -18.36
CA ALA A 536 -18.15 6.46 -18.10
C ALA A 536 -19.27 7.47 -17.78
N HIS A 537 -20.38 7.41 -18.51
CA HIS A 537 -21.58 8.19 -18.20
C HIS A 537 -22.18 7.82 -16.85
N ALA A 538 -22.28 6.52 -16.50
CA ALA A 538 -22.76 6.09 -15.20
C ALA A 538 -21.86 6.59 -14.05
N LEU A 539 -20.54 6.56 -14.23
CA LEU A 539 -19.59 7.10 -13.27
C LEU A 539 -19.73 8.63 -13.13
N ARG A 540 -19.84 9.37 -14.23
CA ARG A 540 -20.05 10.82 -14.19
C ARG A 540 -21.40 11.19 -13.55
N GLY A 541 -22.45 10.40 -13.79
CA GLY A 541 -23.75 10.54 -13.13
C GLY A 541 -23.69 10.31 -11.62
N ARG A 542 -22.82 9.40 -11.15
CA ARG A 542 -22.55 9.20 -9.72
C ARG A 542 -21.95 10.46 -9.11
N ASP A 543 -20.97 11.04 -9.77
CA ASP A 543 -20.26 12.22 -9.29
C ASP A 543 -21.20 13.44 -9.21
N TRP A 544 -22.02 13.70 -10.25
CA TRP A 544 -23.06 14.74 -10.19
C TRP A 544 -24.08 14.52 -9.08
N ARG A 545 -24.46 13.27 -8.79
CA ARG A 545 -25.37 12.97 -7.67
C ARG A 545 -24.74 13.33 -6.33
N HIS A 546 -23.45 13.05 -6.14
CA HIS A 546 -22.73 13.44 -4.92
C HIS A 546 -22.61 14.95 -4.75
N GLU A 547 -22.57 15.71 -5.85
CA GLU A 547 -22.62 17.18 -5.83
C GLU A 547 -24.03 17.74 -5.60
N GLY A 548 -25.07 16.90 -5.58
CA GLY A 548 -26.47 17.32 -5.43
C GLY A 548 -27.12 17.81 -6.73
N GLU A 549 -26.42 17.76 -7.85
CA GLU A 549 -26.91 18.15 -9.18
C GLU A 549 -27.73 17.01 -9.81
N TYR A 550 -28.85 16.67 -9.17
CA TYR A 550 -29.65 15.48 -9.50
C TYR A 550 -30.17 15.46 -10.94
N GLY A 551 -30.53 16.62 -11.50
CA GLY A 551 -30.98 16.71 -12.90
C GLY A 551 -29.88 16.27 -13.89
N ARG A 552 -28.64 16.73 -13.68
CA ARG A 552 -27.49 16.32 -14.49
C ARG A 552 -27.15 14.86 -14.30
N ALA A 553 -27.23 14.37 -13.06
CA ALA A 553 -27.02 12.95 -12.77
C ALA A 553 -27.99 12.06 -13.58
N LEU A 554 -29.29 12.42 -13.62
CA LEU A 554 -30.28 11.68 -14.40
C LEU A 554 -29.98 11.70 -15.91
N GLU A 555 -29.61 12.85 -16.48
CA GLU A 555 -29.21 12.94 -17.88
C GLU A 555 -28.03 12.03 -18.22
N GLU A 556 -27.05 11.92 -17.33
CA GLU A 556 -25.91 11.02 -17.50
C GLU A 556 -26.31 9.55 -17.42
N TYR A 557 -27.17 9.17 -16.48
CA TYR A 557 -27.68 7.80 -16.41
C TYR A 557 -28.55 7.43 -17.61
N ASP A 558 -29.38 8.35 -18.10
CA ASP A 558 -30.20 8.12 -19.29
C ASP A 558 -29.31 7.91 -20.52
N ARG A 559 -28.24 8.72 -20.71
CA ARG A 559 -27.22 8.51 -21.75
C ARG A 559 -26.53 7.15 -21.63
N ALA A 560 -26.19 6.73 -20.41
CA ALA A 560 -25.59 5.42 -20.18
C ALA A 560 -26.53 4.27 -20.60
N ILE A 561 -27.81 4.37 -20.24
CA ILE A 561 -28.85 3.39 -20.57
C ILE A 561 -29.14 3.36 -22.08
N GLU A 562 -29.13 4.51 -22.76
CA GLU A 562 -29.28 4.59 -24.21
C GLU A 562 -28.14 3.89 -24.95
N LEU A 563 -26.90 4.03 -24.45
CA LEU A 563 -25.71 3.41 -25.04
C LEU A 563 -25.61 1.91 -24.76
N ASP A 564 -25.93 1.50 -23.53
CA ASP A 564 -26.01 0.10 -23.13
C ASP A 564 -27.13 -0.10 -22.08
N PRO A 565 -28.32 -0.58 -22.53
CA PRO A 565 -29.46 -0.82 -21.66
C PRO A 565 -29.22 -1.87 -20.55
N ALA A 566 -28.15 -2.65 -20.65
CA ALA A 566 -27.77 -3.66 -19.67
C ALA A 566 -26.83 -3.13 -18.58
N THR A 567 -26.50 -1.83 -18.57
CA THR A 567 -25.64 -1.21 -17.55
C THR A 567 -26.35 -1.15 -16.19
N VAL A 568 -26.13 -2.16 -15.34
CA VAL A 568 -26.74 -2.27 -13.99
C VAL A 568 -26.54 -1.00 -13.17
N LEU A 569 -25.30 -0.50 -13.12
CA LEU A 569 -24.93 0.69 -12.33
C LEU A 569 -25.66 1.96 -12.77
N ALA A 570 -26.07 2.06 -14.04
CA ALA A 570 -26.82 3.21 -14.52
C ALA A 570 -28.27 3.19 -14.01
N HIS A 571 -28.93 2.03 -14.05
CA HIS A 571 -30.28 1.87 -13.49
C HIS A 571 -30.27 2.05 -11.97
N TYR A 572 -29.31 1.44 -11.28
CA TYR A 572 -29.14 1.62 -9.84
C TYR A 572 -28.87 3.09 -9.47
N GLY A 573 -27.91 3.73 -10.14
CA GLY A 573 -27.55 5.11 -9.88
C GLY A 573 -28.71 6.08 -10.13
N ARG A 574 -29.51 5.82 -11.17
CA ARG A 574 -30.76 6.53 -11.47
C ARG A 574 -31.80 6.33 -10.37
N GLY A 575 -31.98 5.11 -9.87
CA GLY A 575 -32.85 4.78 -8.74
C GLY A 575 -32.50 5.56 -7.48
N LEU A 576 -31.21 5.57 -7.10
CA LEU A 576 -30.71 6.35 -5.96
C LEU A 576 -30.97 7.85 -6.13
N THR A 577 -30.71 8.41 -7.32
CA THR A 577 -30.96 9.83 -7.58
C THR A 577 -32.44 10.18 -7.43
N LEU A 578 -33.33 9.35 -7.97
CA LEU A 578 -34.78 9.56 -7.87
C LEU A 578 -35.29 9.39 -6.42
N GLN A 579 -34.71 8.46 -5.65
CA GLN A 579 -34.98 8.31 -4.22
C GLN A 579 -34.62 9.59 -3.45
N LEU A 580 -33.46 10.19 -3.72
CA LEU A 580 -33.03 11.46 -3.10
C LEU A 580 -33.90 12.66 -3.51
N MET A 581 -34.60 12.56 -4.65
CA MET A 581 -35.56 13.56 -5.13
C MET A 581 -36.99 13.30 -4.62
N ASP A 582 -37.19 12.31 -3.74
CA ASP A 582 -38.49 11.85 -3.24
C ASP A 582 -39.46 11.32 -4.32
N ASP A 583 -38.98 11.00 -5.53
CA ASP A 583 -39.76 10.31 -6.57
C ASP A 583 -39.65 8.79 -6.40
N HIS A 584 -40.26 8.29 -5.32
CA HIS A 584 -40.20 6.88 -4.97
C HIS A 584 -40.76 5.94 -6.07
N PRO A 585 -41.86 6.26 -6.78
CA PRO A 585 -42.34 5.39 -7.87
C PRO A 585 -41.35 5.23 -9.02
N ALA A 586 -40.70 6.32 -9.45
CA ALA A 586 -39.70 6.25 -10.51
C ALA A 586 -38.41 5.57 -10.03
N ALA A 587 -38.02 5.78 -8.78
CA ALA A 587 -36.89 5.11 -8.14
C ALA A 587 -37.08 3.58 -8.11
N LEU A 588 -38.24 3.11 -7.63
CA LEU A 588 -38.60 1.68 -7.61
C LEU A 588 -38.52 1.04 -9.00
N THR A 589 -39.02 1.74 -10.03
CA THR A 589 -38.94 1.25 -11.42
C THR A 589 -37.48 1.06 -11.88
N ALA A 590 -36.59 1.97 -11.50
CA ALA A 590 -35.18 1.88 -11.83
C ALA A 590 -34.48 0.76 -11.05
N PHE A 591 -34.78 0.59 -9.75
CA PHE A 591 -34.25 -0.52 -8.95
C PHE A 591 -34.76 -1.88 -9.40
N ASP A 592 -36.02 -2.00 -9.80
CA ASP A 592 -36.57 -3.23 -10.40
C ASP A 592 -35.81 -3.60 -11.67
N ARG A 593 -35.43 -2.59 -12.48
CA ARG A 593 -34.61 -2.84 -13.67
C ARG A 593 -33.20 -3.27 -13.31
N ALA A 594 -32.60 -2.71 -12.26
CA ALA A 594 -31.28 -3.09 -11.77
C ALA A 594 -31.27 -4.53 -11.23
N ASP A 595 -32.23 -4.92 -10.37
CA ASP A 595 -32.40 -6.29 -9.84
C ASP A 595 -32.71 -7.29 -10.97
N ALA A 596 -33.47 -6.90 -12.00
CA ALA A 596 -33.71 -7.77 -13.16
C ALA A 596 -32.45 -8.02 -14.01
N LEU A 597 -31.50 -7.08 -14.03
CA LEU A 597 -30.24 -7.21 -14.76
C LEU A 597 -29.16 -7.92 -13.94
N SER A 598 -29.17 -7.74 -12.61
CA SER A 598 -28.28 -8.38 -11.65
C SER A 598 -29.10 -8.90 -10.47
N PRO A 599 -29.71 -10.09 -10.62
CA PRO A 599 -30.49 -10.68 -9.55
C PRO A 599 -29.59 -11.08 -8.39
N ASP A 600 -30.15 -11.05 -7.19
CA ASP A 600 -29.49 -11.49 -5.94
C ASP A 600 -28.28 -10.62 -5.54
N THR A 601 -28.27 -9.37 -5.98
CA THR A 601 -27.33 -8.35 -5.50
C THR A 601 -27.90 -7.67 -4.26
N GLY A 602 -27.38 -8.02 -3.08
CA GLY A 602 -27.92 -7.64 -1.77
C GLY A 602 -28.12 -6.12 -1.59
N TRP A 603 -27.14 -5.31 -1.97
CA TRP A 603 -27.20 -3.85 -1.84
C TRP A 603 -28.24 -3.19 -2.77
N ILE A 604 -28.50 -3.73 -3.97
CA ILE A 604 -29.59 -3.24 -4.84
C ILE A 604 -30.94 -3.51 -4.19
N ILE A 605 -31.11 -4.71 -3.64
CA ILE A 605 -32.36 -5.15 -3.00
C ILE A 605 -32.61 -4.34 -1.72
N ALA A 606 -31.58 -4.08 -0.93
CA ALA A 606 -31.67 -3.26 0.29
C ALA A 606 -32.07 -1.81 -0.03
N GLU A 607 -31.51 -1.20 -1.07
CA GLU A 607 -31.92 0.15 -1.50
C GLU A 607 -33.36 0.18 -2.02
N ARG A 608 -33.81 -0.85 -2.75
CA ARG A 608 -35.22 -0.96 -3.15
C ARG A 608 -36.14 -1.09 -1.94
N ALA A 609 -35.75 -1.87 -0.93
CA ALA A 609 -36.47 -1.99 0.34
C ALA A 609 -36.56 -0.65 1.08
N GLU A 610 -35.47 0.12 1.09
CA GLU A 610 -35.44 1.46 1.67
C GLU A 610 -36.36 2.41 0.91
N THR A 611 -36.41 2.34 -0.42
CA THR A 611 -37.39 3.10 -1.22
C THR A 611 -38.83 2.72 -0.86
N TYR A 612 -39.13 1.43 -0.71
CA TYR A 612 -40.45 0.97 -0.25
C TYR A 612 -40.77 1.53 1.14
N ARG A 613 -39.81 1.54 2.07
CA ARG A 613 -39.98 2.09 3.42
C ARG A 613 -40.28 3.59 3.38
N LEU A 614 -39.56 4.36 2.56
CA LEU A 614 -39.79 5.80 2.36
C LEU A 614 -41.16 6.08 1.74
N ALA A 615 -41.60 5.23 0.81
CA ALA A 615 -42.95 5.25 0.23
C ALA A 615 -44.06 4.72 1.18
N ALA A 616 -43.73 4.41 2.44
CA ALA A 616 -44.64 3.81 3.44
C ALA A 616 -45.26 2.46 3.03
N ARG A 617 -44.60 1.73 2.12
CA ARG A 617 -44.96 0.37 1.68
C ARG A 617 -44.19 -0.66 2.49
N TYR A 618 -44.53 -0.75 3.78
CA TYR A 618 -43.71 -1.47 4.77
C TYR A 618 -43.67 -2.98 4.57
N ASP A 619 -44.75 -3.61 4.08
CA ASP A 619 -44.76 -5.07 3.86
C ASP A 619 -43.83 -5.46 2.70
N GLU A 620 -43.83 -4.70 1.60
CA GLU A 620 -42.87 -4.89 0.49
C GLU A 620 -41.43 -4.62 0.93
N ALA A 621 -41.21 -3.57 1.74
CA ALA A 621 -39.90 -3.28 2.31
C ALA A 621 -39.38 -4.45 3.17
N LEU A 622 -40.23 -5.04 4.02
CA LEU A 622 -39.84 -6.20 4.83
C LEU A 622 -39.41 -7.39 3.96
N ALA A 623 -40.15 -7.67 2.88
CA ALA A 623 -39.83 -8.79 1.99
C ALA A 623 -38.45 -8.62 1.32
N ASP A 624 -38.14 -7.42 0.83
CA ASP A 624 -36.85 -7.15 0.22
C ASP A 624 -35.71 -7.09 1.25
N PHE A 625 -35.92 -6.48 2.44
CA PHE A 625 -34.93 -6.54 3.51
C PHE A 625 -34.64 -7.98 3.96
N ASP A 626 -35.66 -8.84 4.04
CA ASP A 626 -35.48 -10.26 4.34
C ASP A 626 -34.65 -10.97 3.25
N ARG A 627 -34.89 -10.66 1.97
CA ARG A 627 -34.09 -11.19 0.86
C ARG A 627 -32.65 -10.68 0.89
N ALA A 628 -32.43 -9.38 1.11
CA ALA A 628 -31.10 -8.80 1.23
C ALA A 628 -30.31 -9.43 2.40
N LEU A 629 -30.94 -9.59 3.56
CA LEU A 629 -30.32 -10.19 4.75
C LEU A 629 -30.12 -11.71 4.66
N ALA A 630 -30.81 -12.38 3.72
CA ALA A 630 -30.51 -13.77 3.39
C ALA A 630 -29.22 -13.90 2.56
N LEU A 631 -28.89 -12.88 1.76
CA LEU A 631 -27.66 -12.80 0.97
C LEU A 631 -26.49 -12.33 1.83
N ASP A 632 -26.68 -11.26 2.60
CA ASP A 632 -25.71 -10.76 3.56
C ASP A 632 -26.35 -10.54 4.94
N PRO A 633 -26.22 -11.52 5.87
CA PRO A 633 -26.74 -11.37 7.22
C PRO A 633 -26.01 -10.31 8.07
N THR A 634 -24.94 -9.70 7.56
CA THR A 634 -24.13 -8.68 8.24
C THR A 634 -24.38 -7.26 7.73
N ASP A 635 -25.32 -7.07 6.80
CA ASP A 635 -25.73 -5.72 6.38
C ASP A 635 -26.48 -4.99 7.52
N ALA A 636 -25.75 -4.12 8.22
CA ALA A 636 -26.27 -3.31 9.31
C ALA A 636 -27.37 -2.33 8.83
N GLY A 637 -27.23 -1.76 7.64
CA GLY A 637 -28.21 -0.85 7.06
C GLY A 637 -29.55 -1.55 6.80
N ALA A 638 -29.51 -2.73 6.19
CA ALA A 638 -30.70 -3.55 5.96
C ALA A 638 -31.36 -4.02 7.27
N LEU A 639 -30.57 -4.39 8.29
CA LEU A 639 -31.10 -4.72 9.63
C LEU A 639 -31.87 -3.55 10.23
N SER A 640 -31.29 -2.35 10.20
CA SER A 640 -31.93 -1.15 10.76
C SER A 640 -33.14 -0.69 9.95
N GLY A 641 -33.09 -0.77 8.61
CA GLY A 641 -34.25 -0.51 7.75
C GLY A 641 -35.41 -1.46 8.04
N ARG A 642 -35.12 -2.77 8.18
CA ARG A 642 -36.12 -3.79 8.56
C ARG A 642 -36.68 -3.54 9.95
N ALA A 643 -35.83 -3.18 10.92
CA ALA A 643 -36.23 -2.86 12.28
C ALA A 643 -37.21 -1.68 12.32
N VAL A 644 -36.97 -0.63 11.53
CA VAL A 644 -37.90 0.51 11.41
C VAL A 644 -39.24 0.07 10.83
N CYS A 645 -39.26 -0.76 9.79
CA CYS A 645 -40.51 -1.30 9.23
C CYS A 645 -41.29 -2.11 10.28
N ARG A 646 -40.60 -3.01 11.00
CA ARG A 646 -41.17 -3.81 12.10
C ARG A 646 -41.69 -2.94 13.23
N HIS A 647 -41.00 -1.86 13.59
CA HIS A 647 -41.43 -0.89 14.59
C HIS A 647 -42.75 -0.23 14.19
N VAL A 648 -42.86 0.27 12.96
CA VAL A 648 -44.09 0.91 12.45
C VAL A 648 -45.26 -0.07 12.41
N LEU A 649 -45.00 -1.34 12.06
CA LEU A 649 -46.01 -2.41 12.03
C LEU A 649 -46.35 -2.99 13.42
N GLY A 650 -45.78 -2.45 14.51
CA GLY A 650 -46.06 -2.88 15.88
C GLY A 650 -45.34 -4.15 16.33
N ARG A 651 -44.41 -4.69 15.52
CA ARG A 651 -43.61 -5.89 15.82
C ARG A 651 -42.37 -5.53 16.65
N TYR A 652 -42.60 -5.07 17.88
CA TYR A 652 -41.57 -4.42 18.69
C TYR A 652 -40.42 -5.32 19.15
N ASP A 653 -40.67 -6.61 19.43
CA ASP A 653 -39.61 -7.55 19.83
C ASP A 653 -38.67 -7.86 18.67
N GLU A 654 -39.22 -8.11 17.48
CA GLU A 654 -38.45 -8.37 16.26
C GLU A 654 -37.63 -7.13 15.85
N ALA A 655 -38.22 -5.94 15.94
CA ALA A 655 -37.51 -4.68 15.69
C ALA A 655 -36.33 -4.47 16.66
N LEU A 656 -36.52 -4.76 17.95
CA LEU A 656 -35.47 -4.61 18.94
C LEU A 656 -34.32 -5.59 18.70
N ALA A 657 -34.62 -6.83 18.30
CA ALA A 657 -33.62 -7.83 17.95
C ALA A 657 -32.76 -7.37 16.75
N ASP A 658 -33.38 -6.83 15.71
CA ASP A 658 -32.67 -6.32 14.53
C ASP A 658 -31.80 -5.10 14.88
N PHE A 659 -32.32 -4.12 15.62
CA PHE A 659 -31.53 -2.97 16.06
C PHE A 659 -30.33 -3.39 16.93
N ASN A 660 -30.51 -4.36 17.83
CA ASN A 660 -29.40 -4.87 18.63
C ASN A 660 -28.34 -5.56 17.77
N ARG A 661 -28.77 -6.31 16.75
CA ARG A 661 -27.85 -6.98 15.83
C ARG A 661 -27.09 -5.97 14.96
N SER A 662 -27.78 -4.96 14.42
CA SER A 662 -27.15 -3.88 13.68
C SER A 662 -26.09 -3.18 14.52
N LEU A 663 -26.42 -2.80 15.76
CA LEU A 663 -25.50 -2.11 16.67
C LEU A 663 -24.34 -2.99 17.18
N ALA A 664 -24.46 -4.32 17.04
CA ALA A 664 -23.36 -5.24 17.30
C ALA A 664 -22.38 -5.34 16.12
N ILE A 665 -22.83 -4.99 14.91
CA ILE A 665 -22.03 -4.97 13.68
C ILE A 665 -21.38 -3.59 13.50
N ASP A 666 -22.19 -2.53 13.58
CA ASP A 666 -21.75 -1.14 13.39
C ASP A 666 -22.36 -0.21 14.46
N ASP A 667 -21.54 0.66 15.04
CA ASP A 667 -21.94 1.63 16.06
C ASP A 667 -22.56 2.87 15.40
N ASP A 668 -23.72 2.68 14.76
CA ASP A 668 -24.43 3.73 14.03
C ASP A 668 -25.36 4.57 14.94
N LEU A 669 -25.14 5.89 14.91
CA LEU A 669 -25.88 6.87 15.70
C LEU A 669 -27.36 6.93 15.34
N TRP A 670 -27.70 6.78 14.05
CA TRP A 670 -29.09 6.78 13.60
C TRP A 670 -29.83 5.58 14.17
N THR A 671 -29.24 4.39 14.04
CA THR A 671 -29.75 3.13 14.58
C THR A 671 -29.93 3.20 16.10
N LEU A 672 -28.97 3.76 16.82
CA LEU A 672 -29.03 3.94 18.27
C LEU A 672 -30.23 4.82 18.69
N VAL A 673 -30.42 5.97 18.02
CA VAL A 673 -31.57 6.84 18.26
C VAL A 673 -32.89 6.15 17.90
N ARG A 674 -32.93 5.36 16.81
CA ARG A 674 -34.14 4.60 16.43
C ARG A 674 -34.50 3.53 17.45
N ARG A 675 -33.51 2.81 17.99
CA ARG A 675 -33.72 1.84 19.09
C ARG A 675 -34.24 2.53 20.34
N ALA A 676 -33.71 3.70 20.69
CA ALA A 676 -34.20 4.49 21.82
C ALA A 676 -35.69 4.87 21.66
N ARG A 677 -36.10 5.29 20.46
CA ARG A 677 -37.51 5.56 20.16
C ARG A 677 -38.38 4.31 20.29
N LEU A 678 -37.91 3.17 19.81
CA LEU A 678 -38.61 1.89 19.95
C LEU A 678 -38.80 1.51 21.43
N ARG A 679 -37.74 1.59 22.24
CA ARG A 679 -37.79 1.32 23.68
C ARG A 679 -38.77 2.24 24.40
N ARG A 680 -38.79 3.54 24.03
CA ARG A 680 -39.81 4.48 24.52
C ARG A 680 -41.23 4.06 24.13
N SER A 681 -41.46 3.62 22.89
CA SER A 681 -42.77 3.08 22.45
C SER A 681 -43.20 1.84 23.25
N ARG A 682 -42.25 1.05 23.76
CA ARG A 682 -42.48 -0.10 24.66
C ARG A 682 -42.66 0.28 26.14
N GLY A 683 -42.43 1.54 26.51
CA GLY A 683 -42.44 2.00 27.90
C GLY A 683 -41.13 1.76 28.67
N GLU A 684 -40.08 1.28 28.01
CA GLU A 684 -38.74 1.02 28.55
C GLU A 684 -37.94 2.33 28.63
N LEU A 685 -38.41 3.27 29.45
CA LEU A 685 -37.88 4.63 29.48
C LEU A 685 -36.42 4.71 29.95
N THR A 686 -36.03 3.88 30.91
CA THR A 686 -34.65 3.86 31.43
C THR A 686 -33.66 3.46 30.35
N GLU A 687 -33.94 2.38 29.63
CA GLU A 687 -33.12 1.86 28.54
C GLU A 687 -33.16 2.76 27.31
N ALA A 688 -34.30 3.43 27.05
CA ALA A 688 -34.39 4.44 26.00
C ALA A 688 -33.46 5.63 26.27
N PHE A 689 -33.46 6.17 27.50
CA PHE A 689 -32.58 7.28 27.84
C PHE A 689 -31.11 6.86 27.93
N ALA A 690 -30.80 5.62 28.29
CA ALA A 690 -29.42 5.11 28.20
C ALA A 690 -28.89 5.13 26.75
N ASP A 691 -29.72 4.74 25.76
CA ASP A 691 -29.33 4.82 24.34
C ASP A 691 -29.17 6.28 23.88
N PHE A 692 -30.06 7.18 24.31
CA PHE A 692 -29.92 8.60 24.00
C PHE A 692 -28.69 9.24 24.65
N ASP A 693 -28.36 8.87 25.89
CA ASP A 693 -27.17 9.35 26.59
C ASP A 693 -25.90 8.87 25.89
N LEU A 694 -25.89 7.62 25.44
CA LEU A 694 -24.81 7.12 24.58
C LEU A 694 -24.73 7.91 23.27
N ALA A 695 -25.85 8.13 22.57
CA ALA A 695 -25.89 8.91 21.32
C ALA A 695 -25.33 10.33 21.51
N VAL A 696 -25.74 11.02 22.58
CA VAL A 696 -25.24 12.36 22.93
C VAL A 696 -23.76 12.35 23.33
N THR A 697 -23.30 11.30 24.02
CA THR A 697 -21.88 11.15 24.37
C THR A 697 -21.02 10.97 23.13
N ARG A 698 -21.53 10.24 22.12
CA ARG A 698 -20.83 10.01 20.84
C ARG A 698 -20.81 11.25 19.96
N ALA A 699 -21.91 12.00 19.92
CA ALA A 699 -22.09 13.11 19.02
C ALA A 699 -22.63 14.35 19.76
N PRO A 700 -21.82 14.97 20.64
CA PRO A 700 -22.28 16.05 21.51
C PRO A 700 -22.71 17.31 20.75
N ASP A 701 -22.18 17.54 19.55
CA ASP A 701 -22.46 18.77 18.79
C ASP A 701 -23.48 18.54 17.66
N THR A 702 -24.29 17.47 17.76
CA THR A 702 -25.26 17.11 16.72
C THR A 702 -26.68 17.52 17.11
N ALA A 703 -27.18 18.59 16.47
CA ALA A 703 -28.48 19.20 16.80
C ALA A 703 -29.67 18.23 16.71
N TRP A 704 -29.72 17.37 15.68
CA TRP A 704 -30.82 16.43 15.51
C TRP A 704 -30.88 15.37 16.62
N VAL A 705 -29.73 14.91 17.15
CA VAL A 705 -29.70 13.95 18.28
C VAL A 705 -30.21 14.61 19.55
N ALA A 706 -29.76 15.83 19.85
CA ALA A 706 -30.27 16.62 20.98
C ALA A 706 -31.78 16.86 20.82
N SER A 707 -32.25 17.17 19.61
CA SER A 707 -33.67 17.34 19.32
C SER A 707 -34.46 16.06 19.62
N GLU A 708 -33.96 14.89 19.20
CA GLU A 708 -34.64 13.61 19.40
C GLU A 708 -34.68 13.15 20.87
N ARG A 709 -33.60 13.41 21.63
CA ARG A 709 -33.60 13.17 23.08
C ARG A 709 -34.56 14.12 23.79
N GLY A 710 -34.53 15.40 23.43
CA GLY A 710 -35.42 16.42 23.96
C GLY A 710 -36.90 16.15 23.68
N ASP A 711 -37.23 15.72 22.46
CA ASP A 711 -38.60 15.29 22.13
C ASP A 711 -39.01 14.03 22.90
N SER A 712 -38.07 13.12 23.16
CA SER A 712 -38.32 11.95 23.99
C SER A 712 -38.56 12.30 25.45
N TYR A 713 -37.86 13.30 26.01
CA TYR A 713 -38.19 13.87 27.32
C TYR A 713 -39.60 14.46 27.35
N ARG A 714 -39.96 15.24 26.33
CA ARG A 714 -41.30 15.85 26.22
C ARG A 714 -42.40 14.78 26.20
N LEU A 715 -42.23 13.73 25.40
CA LEU A 715 -43.19 12.63 25.30
C LEU A 715 -43.25 11.77 26.56
N ALA A 716 -42.19 11.76 27.38
CA ALA A 716 -42.16 11.09 28.68
C ALA A 716 -42.70 11.98 29.83
N GLY A 717 -43.16 13.20 29.56
CA GLY A 717 -43.65 14.15 30.57
C GLY A 717 -42.55 14.87 31.36
N ARG A 718 -41.28 14.71 30.99
CA ARG A 718 -40.12 15.38 31.61
C ARG A 718 -39.89 16.73 30.93
N HIS A 719 -40.83 17.65 31.10
CA HIS A 719 -40.90 18.88 30.29
C HIS A 719 -39.73 19.84 30.56
N GLU A 720 -39.22 19.95 31.78
CA GLU A 720 -38.02 20.77 32.07
C GLU A 720 -36.77 20.24 31.36
N ASP A 721 -36.53 18.92 31.44
CA ASP A 721 -35.41 18.27 30.75
C ASP A 721 -35.54 18.43 29.22
N ALA A 722 -36.76 18.35 28.71
CA ALA A 722 -37.05 18.60 27.30
C ALA A 722 -36.67 20.03 26.89
N VAL A 723 -37.05 21.04 27.68
CA VAL A 723 -36.70 22.43 27.40
C VAL A 723 -35.19 22.65 27.40
N THR A 724 -34.46 22.05 28.34
CA THR A 724 -32.99 22.13 28.39
C THR A 724 -32.36 21.49 27.13
N GLU A 725 -32.75 20.26 26.79
CA GLU A 725 -32.11 19.55 25.67
C GLU A 725 -32.52 20.13 24.30
N LEU A 726 -33.78 20.51 24.13
CA LEU A 726 -34.24 21.20 22.91
C LEU A 726 -33.62 22.59 22.81
N GLY A 727 -33.35 23.23 23.96
CA GLY A 727 -32.59 24.47 24.04
C GLY A 727 -31.17 24.33 23.50
N ARG A 728 -30.51 23.21 23.81
CA ARG A 728 -29.22 22.85 23.21
C ARG A 728 -29.36 22.58 21.71
N ALA A 729 -30.39 21.85 21.28
CA ALA A 729 -30.62 21.56 19.86
C ALA A 729 -30.73 22.84 19.01
N VAL A 730 -31.51 23.83 19.46
CA VAL A 730 -31.65 25.11 18.74
C VAL A 730 -30.42 26.02 18.86
N ALA A 731 -29.58 25.84 19.88
CA ALA A 731 -28.31 26.54 19.98
C ALA A 731 -27.26 25.96 19.01
N LEU A 732 -27.30 24.65 18.77
CA LEU A 732 -26.45 23.97 17.79
C LEU A 732 -26.90 24.25 16.35
N ASP A 733 -28.21 24.27 16.10
CA ASP A 733 -28.81 24.59 14.81
C ASP A 733 -30.02 25.54 14.98
N PRO A 734 -29.81 26.87 14.82
CA PRO A 734 -30.88 27.86 14.93
C PRO A 734 -31.99 27.76 13.88
N ASP A 735 -31.79 26.99 12.80
CA ASP A 735 -32.75 26.81 11.72
C ASP A 735 -33.52 25.47 11.84
N HIS A 736 -33.29 24.72 12.92
CA HIS A 736 -33.98 23.46 13.23
C HIS A 736 -35.43 23.67 13.67
N ALA A 737 -36.34 23.93 12.72
CA ALA A 737 -37.74 24.28 12.97
C ALA A 737 -38.49 23.29 13.89
N SER A 738 -38.21 21.99 13.82
CA SER A 738 -38.78 20.96 14.70
C SER A 738 -38.40 21.14 16.17
N ALA A 739 -37.15 21.51 16.46
CA ALA A 739 -36.66 21.65 17.83
C ALA A 739 -37.29 22.88 18.48
N TRP A 740 -37.42 23.99 17.74
CA TRP A 740 -38.19 25.16 18.16
C TRP A 740 -39.63 24.80 18.49
N ALA A 741 -40.33 24.11 17.58
CA ALA A 741 -41.71 23.71 17.80
C ALA A 741 -41.87 22.79 19.02
N SER A 742 -40.98 21.82 19.16
CA SER A 742 -40.97 20.88 20.28
C SER A 742 -40.63 21.56 21.61
N ARG A 743 -39.73 22.55 21.62
CA ARG A 743 -39.39 23.31 22.82
C ARG A 743 -40.56 24.19 23.25
N GLY A 744 -41.19 24.88 22.29
CA GLY A 744 -42.40 25.66 22.54
C GLY A 744 -43.56 24.81 23.06
N ALA A 745 -43.74 23.60 22.52
CA ALA A 745 -44.70 22.64 23.05
C ALA A 745 -44.41 22.26 24.51
N ALA A 746 -43.15 21.95 24.86
CA ALA A 746 -42.77 21.61 26.23
C ALA A 746 -42.93 22.81 27.19
N LEU A 747 -42.57 24.02 26.76
CA LEU A 747 -42.79 25.27 27.51
C LEU A 747 -44.29 25.52 27.80
N GLY A 748 -45.15 25.21 26.83
CA GLY A 748 -46.60 25.31 27.00
C GLY A 748 -47.14 24.38 28.09
N GLU A 749 -46.67 23.13 28.14
CA GLU A 749 -47.04 22.18 29.21
C GLU A 749 -46.51 22.63 30.60
N LEU A 750 -45.44 23.43 30.64
CA LEU A 750 -44.92 24.08 31.86
C LEU A 750 -45.65 25.38 32.24
N GLY A 751 -46.64 25.82 31.46
CA GLY A 751 -47.34 27.09 31.67
C GLY A 751 -46.54 28.34 31.29
N ARG A 752 -45.41 28.20 30.59
CA ARG A 752 -44.56 29.32 30.12
C ARG A 752 -45.05 29.83 28.77
N ALA A 753 -46.28 30.36 28.74
CA ALA A 753 -47.02 30.63 27.51
C ALA A 753 -46.35 31.64 26.56
N GLU A 754 -45.75 32.72 27.08
CA GLU A 754 -45.08 33.73 26.25
C GLU A 754 -43.86 33.17 25.51
N GLU A 755 -43.02 32.41 26.22
CA GLU A 755 -41.84 31.76 25.63
C GLU A 755 -42.24 30.66 24.65
N ALA A 756 -43.29 29.89 24.98
CA ALA A 756 -43.85 28.89 24.08
C ALA A 756 -44.31 29.51 22.76
N GLN A 757 -45.01 30.65 22.82
CA GLN A 757 -45.46 31.36 21.62
C GLN A 757 -44.30 31.86 20.78
N ALA A 758 -43.27 32.46 21.40
CA ALA A 758 -42.08 32.94 20.70
C ALA A 758 -41.36 31.81 19.93
N ASP A 759 -41.18 30.65 20.57
CA ASP A 759 -40.55 29.48 19.97
C ASP A 759 -41.37 28.92 18.81
N LEU A 760 -42.70 28.86 18.96
CA LEU A 760 -43.60 28.38 17.93
C LEU A 760 -43.68 29.34 16.75
N ASP A 761 -43.67 30.65 16.99
CA ASP A 761 -43.57 31.67 15.93
C ASP A 761 -42.24 31.57 15.17
N ARG A 762 -41.13 31.30 15.86
CA ARG A 762 -39.84 31.03 15.21
C ARG A 762 -39.89 29.77 14.34
N ALA A 763 -40.47 28.68 14.83
CA ALA A 763 -40.64 27.45 14.06
C ALA A 763 -41.47 27.67 12.78
N ILE A 764 -42.54 28.46 12.87
CA ILE A 764 -43.41 28.81 11.74
C ILE A 764 -42.70 29.78 10.79
N ALA A 765 -41.91 30.73 11.28
CA ALA A 765 -41.12 31.61 10.43
C ALA A 765 -40.10 30.81 9.58
N LEU A 766 -39.48 29.79 10.18
CA LEU A 766 -38.58 28.87 9.48
C LEU A 766 -39.32 27.95 8.50
N ARG A 767 -40.53 27.50 8.87
CA ARG A 767 -41.37 26.63 8.03
C ARG A 767 -42.85 27.08 8.11
N PRO A 768 -43.28 28.00 7.22
CA PRO A 768 -44.64 28.57 7.28
C PRO A 768 -45.78 27.54 7.21
N GLY A 769 -45.55 26.41 6.53
CA GLY A 769 -46.50 25.30 6.41
C GLY A 769 -46.43 24.25 7.53
N TYR A 770 -45.73 24.50 8.64
CA TYR A 770 -45.55 23.51 9.70
C TYR A 770 -46.83 23.31 10.53
N ALA A 771 -47.72 22.44 10.05
CA ALA A 771 -49.05 22.21 10.62
C ALA A 771 -49.04 21.91 12.13
N TRP A 772 -48.10 21.10 12.61
CA TRP A 772 -48.01 20.77 14.03
C TRP A 772 -47.65 22.01 14.88
N ALA A 773 -46.69 22.82 14.45
CA ALA A 773 -46.34 24.06 15.15
C ALA A 773 -47.49 25.06 15.18
N LEU A 774 -48.27 25.16 14.09
CA LEU A 774 -49.48 25.99 14.02
C LEU A 774 -50.53 25.55 15.05
N VAL A 775 -50.77 24.23 15.16
CA VAL A 775 -51.70 23.66 16.16
C VAL A 775 -51.22 23.96 17.59
N MET A 776 -49.93 23.72 17.87
CA MET A 776 -49.37 23.97 19.20
C MET A 776 -49.41 25.46 19.56
N ARG A 777 -49.21 26.36 18.59
CA ARG A 777 -49.34 27.80 18.81
C ARG A 777 -50.77 28.20 19.14
N SER A 778 -51.74 27.65 18.41
CA SER A 778 -53.16 27.91 18.69
C SER A 778 -53.55 27.44 20.09
N ARG A 779 -53.03 26.29 20.54
CA ARG A 779 -53.24 25.78 21.89
C ARG A 779 -52.60 26.70 22.95
N ALA A 780 -51.38 27.17 22.71
CA ALA A 780 -50.70 28.11 23.61
C ALA A 780 -51.47 29.44 23.78
N LYS A 781 -52.01 30.00 22.68
CA LYS A 781 -52.85 31.21 22.71
C LYS A 781 -54.15 31.03 23.49
N TYR A 782 -54.84 29.90 23.25
CA TYR A 782 -56.09 29.58 23.94
C TYR A 782 -55.89 29.47 25.46
N VAL A 783 -54.78 28.87 25.90
CA VAL A 783 -54.43 28.76 27.33
C VAL A 783 -54.07 30.13 27.94
N ASN A 784 -53.58 31.07 27.13
CA ASN A 784 -53.21 32.43 27.58
C ASN A 784 -54.39 33.44 27.55
N GLY A 785 -55.61 32.99 27.21
CA GLY A 785 -56.81 33.84 27.20
C GLY A 785 -56.93 34.79 26.00
N ASP A 786 -56.17 34.57 24.93
CA ASP A 786 -56.20 35.36 23.71
C ASP A 786 -57.18 34.68 22.71
N GLU A 787 -58.44 35.14 22.66
CA GLU A 787 -59.52 34.57 21.82
C GLU A 787 -59.47 34.99 20.33
N ALA A 788 -58.35 35.55 19.84
CA ALA A 788 -58.24 36.15 18.50
C ALA A 788 -57.49 35.29 17.46
#